data_AF-K7WLS2-F1
#
_entry.id   AF-K7WLS2-F1
#
_cell.length_a   1.000
_cell.length_b   1.000
_cell.length_c   1.000
_cell.angle_alpha   90.00
_cell.angle_beta   90.00
_cell.angle_gamma   90.00
#
_symmetry.space_group_name_H-M   'P 1'
#
loop_
_entity.id
_entity.type
_entity.pdbx_description
1 polymer ?
#
loop_
_entity_poly.entity_id
_entity_poly.type
_entity_poly.pdbx_seq_one_letter_code
_entity_poly.pdbx_strand_id
1 'polypeptide(L)'
;MLQEYRQQVADRAQLGIPPLPLDAQQTSALCELLKNPPTGEEELLLNLLRDRIPPGVDQAAYVKAGFLTAIAKGEITSPLVSPVDAVELLGTMIGGYNVQSLIDLLQVSSTSVSTSSETPLVMGGEGREQIAAYAANALSKIMLVYDAFHDVLELSKTNPYAKQVVNSWAEAEWFTLRPTLPEFITVTVFKVPGETNTDDLSPATHATTRPDIPLHALAMLETRQPGSLETIAELKKKGFPVAYVGDVVGTGSSRKSAINSVLWHLGNDIPFVPNKRAGGYILGSAIAPIFFNTAEDAGALPIQCDVSKMATGDVITIYPYKGTVLNAAGEVISTFSLKPDTILDEVRAGGRIPLLIGRTLTDKTRLALGLAPSTLFIRPQAPVDTGKGYTLAQKMVGKAAGLPGVRPGTSCEPIMTTVGSQDTTGPMTRDELKELACLGFSADLVMQSFCHTAAYPKPVDIKTHQELPDFISSRGGVALRPGDGIIHSWLNRMLLPDTVGTGGDSHTRFPLGISFPAGSGLVAFAGALGVMPLDMPESVLVKFTGELQPGITLRDVVNAIPYVAMQKGLLTVEKQNKKNIFSGKILEIEGLPNLKVEQAFELTDASAERSCAGCTIKLSEETIAEYLRSNIALLTNMVARGYSDARTIMRRVAKMQEWLDHPVLLSADADAEYAEIIEIDLSQITEPIVAAPNDPDNVKLLSAVANDPVQEVFVGSCMTNIGHYRATAKVLEGAGDVKARLWIAPPTRMDEHQLKAEGVYDVFVAAKARTEIPGCSLCMGNQARVDDNTTVFSTSTRNFNNRMGKGAQVYLGSAELAAVCALLGRLPNVQEYLDIVAERIHPFADDLYRYLNFDQIVGFENEGRVISKEEQALLV
;
A
#
# COMPACT_ATOMS: atom_id res chain seq x y z
N MET A 1 -25.28 -8.05 24.75
CA MET A 1 -24.11 -7.15 24.78
C MET A 1 -23.09 -7.51 25.86
N LEU A 2 -23.23 -7.14 27.14
CA LEU A 2 -22.16 -7.37 28.15
C LEU A 2 -21.73 -8.85 28.30
N GLN A 3 -22.67 -9.78 28.30
CA GLN A 3 -22.36 -11.21 28.38
C GLN A 3 -21.57 -11.70 27.16
N GLU A 4 -21.98 -11.31 25.95
CA GLU A 4 -21.28 -11.65 24.70
C GLU A 4 -19.90 -11.02 24.64
N TYR A 5 -19.78 -9.76 25.07
CA TYR A 5 -18.50 -9.07 25.17
C TYR A 5 -17.54 -9.80 26.14
N ARG A 6 -18.02 -10.19 27.32
CA ARG A 6 -17.24 -10.96 28.30
C ARG A 6 -16.80 -12.32 27.76
N GLN A 7 -17.68 -13.00 27.02
CA GLN A 7 -17.31 -14.25 26.36
C GLN A 7 -16.18 -14.01 25.34
N GLN A 8 -16.30 -12.97 24.51
CA GLN A 8 -15.24 -12.61 23.56
C GLN A 8 -13.92 -12.24 24.27
N VAL A 9 -13.98 -11.50 25.38
CA VAL A 9 -12.82 -11.20 26.21
C VAL A 9 -12.17 -12.49 26.71
N ALA A 10 -12.95 -13.43 27.23
CA ALA A 10 -12.44 -14.71 27.73
C ALA A 10 -11.81 -15.56 26.61
N ASP A 11 -12.47 -15.65 25.46
CA ASP A 11 -11.98 -16.42 24.31
C ASP A 11 -10.66 -15.84 23.77
N ARG A 12 -10.54 -14.51 23.70
CA ARG A 12 -9.33 -13.84 23.21
C ARG A 12 -8.22 -13.79 24.23
N ALA A 13 -8.54 -13.76 25.52
CA ALA A 13 -7.55 -13.89 26.59
C ALA A 13 -6.80 -15.25 26.53
N GLN A 14 -7.44 -16.32 26.03
CA GLN A 14 -6.77 -17.61 25.81
C GLN A 14 -5.66 -17.53 24.75
N LEU A 15 -5.75 -16.56 23.85
CA LEU A 15 -4.73 -16.26 22.84
C LEU A 15 -3.75 -15.16 23.29
N GLY A 16 -3.93 -14.59 24.49
CA GLY A 16 -3.11 -13.49 24.99
C GLY A 16 -3.34 -12.14 24.29
N ILE A 17 -4.52 -11.94 23.67
CA ILE A 17 -4.83 -10.72 22.88
C ILE A 17 -6.08 -10.01 23.42
N PRO A 18 -6.20 -8.67 23.26
CA PRO A 18 -7.37 -7.92 23.70
C PRO A 18 -8.64 -8.27 22.90
N PRO A 19 -9.84 -7.95 23.42
CA PRO A 19 -11.09 -8.05 22.67
C PRO A 19 -11.10 -7.20 21.40
N LEU A 20 -12.02 -7.47 20.48
CA LEU A 20 -12.22 -6.63 19.32
C LEU A 20 -12.77 -5.25 19.74
N PRO A 21 -12.53 -4.19 18.93
CA PRO A 21 -13.25 -2.93 19.11
C PRO A 21 -14.76 -3.15 18.97
N LEU A 22 -15.56 -2.31 19.63
CA LEU A 22 -17.00 -2.38 19.54
C LEU A 22 -17.48 -1.97 18.15
N ASP A 23 -18.42 -2.73 17.61
CA ASP A 23 -19.15 -2.34 16.41
C ASP A 23 -20.27 -1.32 16.72
N ALA A 24 -20.98 -0.85 15.68
CA ALA A 24 -22.04 0.13 15.84
C ALA A 24 -23.23 -0.37 16.67
N GLN A 25 -23.59 -1.66 16.56
CA GLN A 25 -24.70 -2.26 17.30
C GLN A 25 -24.36 -2.39 18.79
N GLN A 26 -23.15 -2.88 19.09
CA GLN A 26 -22.61 -2.95 20.44
C GLN A 26 -22.49 -1.56 21.06
N THR A 27 -22.03 -0.57 20.29
CA THR A 27 -21.94 0.82 20.75
C THR A 27 -23.31 1.41 21.05
N SER A 28 -24.32 1.13 20.22
CA SER A 28 -25.70 1.56 20.48
C SER A 28 -26.26 0.93 21.76
N ALA A 29 -26.02 -0.38 21.97
CA ALA A 29 -26.41 -1.04 23.22
C ALA A 29 -25.65 -0.50 24.45
N LEU A 30 -24.37 -0.16 24.29
CA LEU A 30 -23.58 0.50 25.33
C LEU A 30 -24.17 1.87 25.70
N CYS A 31 -24.61 2.67 24.73
CA CYS A 31 -25.25 3.96 24.99
C CYS A 31 -26.52 3.81 25.85
N GLU A 32 -27.32 2.76 25.65
CA GLU A 32 -28.50 2.49 26.50
C GLU A 32 -28.10 2.04 27.92
N LEU A 33 -27.04 1.24 28.05
CA LEU A 33 -26.49 0.86 29.35
C LEU A 33 -25.91 2.07 30.09
N LEU A 34 -25.28 3.02 29.40
CA LEU A 34 -24.75 4.24 30.00
C LEU A 34 -25.87 5.18 30.50
N LYS A 35 -27.06 5.13 29.92
CA LYS A 35 -28.24 5.86 30.44
C LYS A 35 -28.78 5.23 31.73
N ASN A 36 -28.76 3.90 31.81
CA ASN A 36 -29.28 3.11 32.94
C ASN A 36 -28.26 2.03 33.36
N PRO A 37 -27.16 2.40 34.04
CA PRO A 37 -26.09 1.47 34.32
C PRO A 37 -26.52 0.40 35.33
N PRO A 38 -26.26 -0.89 35.05
CA PRO A 38 -26.38 -1.92 36.06
C PRO A 38 -25.38 -1.68 37.19
N THR A 39 -25.77 -1.96 38.43
CA THR A 39 -24.92 -1.80 39.61
C THR A 39 -23.64 -2.63 39.49
N GLY A 40 -22.49 -2.00 39.70
CA GLY A 40 -21.16 -2.66 39.67
C GLY A 40 -20.53 -2.77 38.28
N GLU A 41 -21.18 -2.21 37.25
CA GLU A 41 -20.68 -2.19 35.86
C GLU A 41 -20.10 -0.84 35.43
N GLU A 42 -20.10 0.16 36.32
CA GLU A 42 -19.88 1.56 35.98
C GLU A 42 -18.51 1.80 35.32
N GLU A 43 -17.44 1.26 35.93
CA GLU A 43 -16.08 1.38 35.41
C GLU A 43 -15.90 0.66 34.06
N LEU A 44 -16.51 -0.52 33.90
CA LEU A 44 -16.46 -1.27 32.65
C LEU A 44 -17.14 -0.49 31.52
N LEU A 45 -18.33 0.07 31.76
CA LEU A 45 -19.06 0.85 30.76
C LEU A 45 -18.27 2.10 30.32
N LEU A 46 -17.65 2.80 31.28
CA LEU A 46 -16.78 3.94 30.99
C LEU A 46 -15.53 3.52 30.20
N ASN A 47 -14.90 2.40 30.54
CA ASN A 47 -13.76 1.87 29.79
C ASN A 47 -14.15 1.52 28.34
N LEU A 48 -15.30 0.89 28.15
CA LEU A 48 -15.82 0.55 26.82
C LEU A 48 -16.04 1.80 25.96
N LEU A 49 -16.67 2.82 26.53
CA LEU A 49 -16.94 4.09 25.85
C LEU A 49 -15.64 4.82 25.49
N ARG A 50 -14.71 4.88 26.45
CA ARG A 50 -13.46 5.63 26.33
C ARG A 50 -12.47 4.97 25.39
N ASP A 51 -12.25 3.66 25.55
CA ASP A 51 -11.06 2.99 25.00
C ASP A 51 -11.36 1.93 23.94
N ARG A 52 -12.62 1.47 23.77
CA ARG A 52 -12.95 0.31 22.93
C ARG A 52 -13.76 0.63 21.67
N ILE A 53 -14.01 1.91 21.38
CA ILE A 53 -14.71 2.34 20.16
C ILE A 53 -13.69 2.95 19.18
N PRO A 54 -13.65 2.51 17.90
CA PRO A 54 -12.78 3.13 16.89
C PRO A 54 -13.04 4.63 16.72
N PRO A 55 -12.00 5.45 16.43
CA PRO A 55 -12.14 6.88 16.15
C PRO A 55 -12.54 7.15 14.69
N GLY A 56 -12.58 8.43 14.29
CA GLY A 56 -12.75 8.81 12.89
C GLY A 56 -14.19 8.70 12.39
N VAL A 57 -14.36 8.16 11.17
CA VAL A 57 -15.66 7.96 10.52
C VAL A 57 -16.14 6.52 10.51
N ASP A 58 -15.67 5.70 11.46
CA ASP A 58 -16.26 4.38 11.69
C ASP A 58 -17.75 4.50 12.12
N GLN A 59 -18.56 3.49 11.81
CA GLN A 59 -19.98 3.49 12.18
C GLN A 59 -20.18 3.49 13.70
N ALA A 60 -19.32 2.83 14.47
CA ALA A 60 -19.35 2.91 15.93
C ALA A 60 -18.99 4.32 16.43
N ALA A 61 -18.05 4.99 15.77
CA ALA A 61 -17.71 6.39 16.04
C ALA A 61 -18.91 7.32 15.80
N TYR A 62 -19.70 7.08 14.75
CA TYR A 62 -20.93 7.85 14.49
C TYR A 62 -21.91 7.78 15.66
N VAL A 63 -22.18 6.56 16.16
CA VAL A 63 -23.07 6.35 17.31
C VAL A 63 -22.51 7.01 18.57
N LYS A 64 -21.21 6.83 18.85
CA LYS A 64 -20.52 7.46 19.99
C LYS A 64 -20.62 8.98 19.92
N ALA A 65 -20.29 9.59 18.79
CA ALA A 65 -20.33 11.05 18.62
C ALA A 65 -21.74 11.58 18.88
N GLY A 66 -22.77 10.99 18.26
CA GLY A 66 -24.16 11.41 18.46
C GLY A 66 -24.61 11.33 19.93
N PHE A 67 -24.26 10.23 20.62
CA PHE A 67 -24.56 10.06 22.05
C PHE A 67 -23.88 11.12 22.92
N LEU A 68 -22.58 11.35 22.74
CA LEU A 68 -21.82 12.33 23.52
C LEU A 68 -22.32 13.76 23.25
N THR A 69 -22.64 14.09 22.01
CA THR A 69 -23.19 15.40 21.65
C THR A 69 -24.53 15.66 22.33
N ALA A 70 -25.42 14.67 22.36
CA ALA A 70 -26.72 14.79 23.03
C ALA A 70 -26.58 14.97 24.55
N ILE A 71 -25.60 14.29 25.19
CA ILE A 71 -25.27 14.52 26.61
C ILE A 71 -24.72 15.94 26.83
N ALA A 72 -23.78 16.37 26.00
CA ALA A 72 -23.17 17.70 26.11
C ALA A 72 -24.19 18.84 25.93
N LYS A 73 -25.21 18.64 25.08
CA LYS A 73 -26.34 19.57 24.88
C LYS A 73 -27.44 19.45 25.95
N GLY A 74 -27.38 18.45 26.83
CA GLY A 74 -28.40 18.17 27.85
C GLY A 74 -29.71 17.62 27.29
N GLU A 75 -29.71 17.10 26.06
CA GLU A 75 -30.88 16.48 25.40
C GLU A 75 -31.16 15.09 25.96
N ILE A 76 -30.11 14.39 26.40
CA ILE A 76 -30.18 13.13 27.13
C ILE A 76 -29.25 13.19 28.34
N THR A 77 -29.49 12.33 29.34
CA THR A 77 -28.68 12.28 30.57
C THR A 77 -28.11 10.89 30.79
N SER A 78 -26.90 10.84 31.37
CA SER A 78 -26.28 9.63 31.90
C SER A 78 -25.80 9.89 33.32
N PRO A 79 -25.99 8.97 34.27
CA PRO A 79 -25.39 9.08 35.61
C PRO A 79 -23.87 8.88 35.62
N LEU A 80 -23.26 8.38 34.53
CA LEU A 80 -21.83 8.09 34.44
C LEU A 80 -21.03 9.08 33.60
N VAL A 81 -21.69 9.83 32.72
CA VAL A 81 -21.03 10.75 31.78
C VAL A 81 -21.66 12.13 31.95
N SER A 82 -20.89 13.07 32.51
CA SER A 82 -21.32 14.47 32.61
C SER A 82 -21.24 15.17 31.24
N PRO A 83 -21.91 16.32 31.07
CA PRO A 83 -21.74 17.15 29.89
C PRO A 83 -20.27 17.51 29.57
N VAL A 84 -19.43 17.73 30.60
CA VAL A 84 -18.01 18.00 30.39
C VAL A 84 -17.24 16.76 29.96
N ASP A 85 -17.45 15.61 30.62
CA ASP A 85 -16.84 14.34 30.20
C ASP A 85 -17.18 14.03 28.74
N ALA A 86 -18.42 14.33 28.32
CA ALA A 86 -18.85 14.11 26.96
C ALA A 86 -18.08 14.96 25.94
N VAL A 87 -17.82 16.24 26.26
CA VAL A 87 -17.00 17.12 25.42
C VAL A 87 -15.55 16.65 25.36
N GLU A 88 -14.98 16.24 26.51
CA GLU A 88 -13.61 15.73 26.56
C GLU A 88 -13.47 14.43 25.74
N LEU A 89 -14.43 13.52 25.83
CA LEU A 89 -14.48 12.30 25.03
C LEU A 89 -14.72 12.56 23.54
N LEU A 90 -15.48 13.60 23.17
CA LEU A 90 -15.54 14.04 21.77
C LEU A 90 -14.17 14.51 21.28
N GLY A 91 -13.38 15.15 22.15
CA GLY A 91 -12.01 15.58 21.87
C GLY A 91 -11.02 14.45 21.59
N THR A 92 -11.31 13.20 21.97
CA THR A 92 -10.41 12.06 21.79
C THR A 92 -10.67 11.23 20.54
N MET A 93 -11.71 11.55 19.77
CA MET A 93 -12.13 10.77 18.59
C MET A 93 -11.31 11.05 17.32
N ILE A 94 -10.17 11.75 17.46
CA ILE A 94 -9.21 12.16 16.40
C ILE A 94 -9.78 13.16 15.37
N GLY A 95 -10.97 12.92 14.83
CA GLY A 95 -11.63 13.73 13.81
C GLY A 95 -12.85 13.02 13.20
N GLY A 96 -13.54 13.66 12.27
CA GLY A 96 -14.77 13.13 11.65
C GLY A 96 -16.04 13.60 12.37
N TYR A 97 -16.89 12.66 12.80
CA TYR A 97 -18.24 12.98 13.32
C TYR A 97 -18.25 13.84 14.59
N ASN A 98 -17.14 13.86 15.34
CA ASN A 98 -16.96 14.71 16.52
C ASN A 98 -16.69 16.19 16.18
N VAL A 99 -16.15 16.51 15.00
CA VAL A 99 -15.70 17.88 14.67
C VAL A 99 -16.87 18.84 14.63
N GLN A 100 -17.91 18.55 13.85
CA GLN A 100 -19.10 19.41 13.78
C GLN A 100 -19.79 19.53 15.14
N SER A 101 -19.81 18.42 15.91
CA SER A 101 -20.35 18.42 17.26
C SER A 101 -19.62 19.41 18.17
N LEU A 102 -18.28 19.43 18.14
CA LEU A 102 -17.48 20.38 18.91
C LEU A 102 -17.68 21.83 18.44
N ILE A 103 -17.83 22.07 17.14
CA ILE A 103 -18.12 23.40 16.59
C ILE A 103 -19.48 23.93 17.08
N ASP A 104 -20.52 23.09 17.06
CA ASP A 104 -21.84 23.44 17.62
C ASP A 104 -21.73 23.80 19.11
N LEU A 105 -20.93 23.06 19.87
CA LEU A 105 -20.77 23.24 21.31
C LEU A 105 -20.01 24.52 21.68
N LEU A 106 -19.24 25.14 20.75
CA LEU A 106 -18.66 26.47 20.94
C LEU A 106 -19.73 27.56 21.12
N GLN A 107 -20.97 27.30 20.69
CA GLN A 107 -22.08 28.25 20.72
C GLN A 107 -23.05 28.00 21.89
N VAL A 108 -22.86 26.91 22.66
CA VAL A 108 -23.72 26.55 23.78
C VAL A 108 -23.37 27.36 25.03
N SER A 109 -24.39 27.92 25.69
CA SER A 109 -24.25 28.67 26.94
C SER A 109 -24.08 27.74 28.16
N SER A 110 -23.66 28.29 29.31
CA SER A 110 -23.27 27.49 30.48
C SER A 110 -24.37 26.56 31.01
N THR A 111 -23.98 25.34 31.40
CA THR A 111 -24.89 24.31 31.95
C THR A 111 -24.66 24.13 33.46
N SER A 112 -25.73 23.80 34.19
CA SER A 112 -25.66 23.54 35.64
C SER A 112 -25.07 22.15 35.93
N VAL A 113 -24.09 22.07 36.82
CA VAL A 113 -23.39 20.83 37.16
C VAL A 113 -24.02 20.13 38.37
N SER A 114 -24.11 18.80 38.34
CA SER A 114 -24.44 17.94 39.49
C SER A 114 -23.22 17.79 40.41
N THR A 115 -23.40 17.94 41.72
CA THR A 115 -22.34 18.06 42.73
C THR A 115 -21.57 16.77 43.06
N SER A 116 -21.31 15.87 42.11
CA SER A 116 -20.83 14.50 42.39
C SER A 116 -19.48 14.09 41.79
N SER A 117 -18.70 14.98 41.17
CA SER A 117 -17.36 14.63 40.65
C SER A 117 -16.26 15.54 41.20
N GLU A 118 -15.30 14.95 41.92
CA GLU A 118 -14.11 15.63 42.44
C GLU A 118 -13.01 15.75 41.36
N THR A 119 -12.96 16.87 40.63
CA THR A 119 -11.69 17.42 40.09
C THR A 119 -11.80 18.95 39.90
N PRO A 120 -10.71 19.74 40.10
CA PRO A 120 -10.79 21.18 40.32
C PRO A 120 -10.43 22.02 39.08
N LEU A 121 -11.25 23.02 38.76
CA LEU A 121 -10.88 24.39 38.37
C LEU A 121 -12.13 25.15 37.90
N VAL A 122 -12.88 25.71 38.87
CA VAL A 122 -14.02 26.60 38.61
C VAL A 122 -13.49 27.97 38.18
N MET A 123 -13.46 28.24 36.87
CA MET A 123 -13.26 29.59 36.32
C MET A 123 -14.62 30.16 35.90
N GLY A 124 -15.40 30.63 36.88
CA GLY A 124 -16.67 31.32 36.66
C GLY A 124 -17.68 31.06 37.78
N GLY A 125 -18.17 32.11 38.41
CA GLY A 125 -19.10 32.01 39.54
C GLY A 125 -20.41 31.26 39.23
N GLU A 126 -21.03 30.74 40.30
CA GLU A 126 -22.37 30.14 40.35
C GLU A 126 -22.56 28.70 39.85
N GLY A 127 -21.55 27.82 39.95
CA GLY A 127 -21.75 26.37 39.80
C GLY A 127 -22.21 25.93 38.39
N ARG A 128 -21.83 26.71 37.36
CA ARG A 128 -22.09 26.40 35.96
C ARG A 128 -20.78 26.32 35.20
N GLU A 129 -20.56 25.20 34.50
CA GLU A 129 -19.40 25.02 33.63
C GLU A 129 -19.69 25.57 32.23
N GLN A 130 -18.67 26.17 31.61
CA GLN A 130 -18.77 26.72 30.26
C GLN A 130 -18.38 25.64 29.24
N ILE A 131 -19.37 24.88 28.75
CA ILE A 131 -19.21 23.83 27.73
C ILE A 131 -18.39 24.30 26.52
N ALA A 132 -18.60 25.55 26.07
CA ALA A 132 -17.85 26.15 24.97
C ALA A 132 -16.32 26.24 25.23
N ALA A 133 -15.88 26.41 26.49
CA ALA A 133 -14.46 26.44 26.84
C ALA A 133 -13.81 25.06 26.70
N TYR A 134 -14.49 24.00 27.16
CA TYR A 134 -14.03 22.62 26.99
C TYR A 134 -14.02 22.22 25.51
N ALA A 135 -15.03 22.65 24.75
CA ALA A 135 -15.11 22.39 23.31
C ALA A 135 -13.95 23.05 22.56
N ALA A 136 -13.59 24.30 22.91
CA ALA A 136 -12.41 24.95 22.35
C ALA A 136 -11.12 24.20 22.70
N ASN A 137 -10.92 23.81 23.97
CA ASN A 137 -9.73 23.05 24.38
C ASN A 137 -9.60 21.70 23.64
N ALA A 138 -10.72 21.02 23.39
CA ALA A 138 -10.77 19.79 22.60
C ALA A 138 -10.41 20.06 21.14
N LEU A 139 -11.09 21.03 20.51
CA LEU A 139 -10.93 21.33 19.08
C LEU A 139 -9.55 21.89 18.73
N SER A 140 -8.92 22.64 19.63
CA SER A 140 -7.53 23.12 19.54
C SER A 140 -6.50 22.02 19.26
N LYS A 141 -6.78 20.78 19.69
CA LYS A 141 -5.87 19.63 19.55
C LYS A 141 -6.19 18.75 18.33
N ILE A 142 -7.32 18.99 17.66
CA ILE A 142 -7.78 18.18 16.53
C ILE A 142 -7.23 18.75 15.23
N MET A 143 -6.54 17.89 14.45
CA MET A 143 -5.96 18.27 13.16
C MET A 143 -6.88 17.93 11.97
N LEU A 144 -7.69 16.87 12.09
CA LEU A 144 -8.55 16.37 11.03
C LEU A 144 -9.87 17.17 10.94
N VAL A 145 -9.76 18.48 10.76
CA VAL A 145 -10.91 19.39 10.62
C VAL A 145 -11.30 19.65 9.16
N TYR A 146 -10.40 19.42 8.21
CA TYR A 146 -10.64 19.61 6.76
C TYR A 146 -11.39 20.92 6.45
N ASP A 147 -12.52 20.86 5.73
CA ASP A 147 -13.28 22.04 5.34
C ASP A 147 -13.98 22.72 6.53
N ALA A 148 -14.20 22.02 7.64
CA ALA A 148 -14.74 22.62 8.88
C ALA A 148 -13.80 23.67 9.48
N PHE A 149 -12.54 23.74 9.01
CA PHE A 149 -11.66 24.89 9.22
C PHE A 149 -12.34 26.22 8.88
N HIS A 150 -13.08 26.28 7.77
CA HIS A 150 -13.74 27.51 7.31
C HIS A 150 -14.86 27.92 8.27
N ASP A 151 -15.61 26.97 8.81
CA ASP A 151 -16.69 27.22 9.77
C ASP A 151 -16.11 27.80 11.07
N VAL A 152 -15.03 27.22 11.57
CA VAL A 152 -14.34 27.71 12.79
C VAL A 152 -13.72 29.09 12.55
N LEU A 153 -13.11 29.31 11.38
CA LEU A 153 -12.53 30.61 11.03
C LEU A 153 -13.60 31.70 10.95
N GLU A 154 -14.76 31.43 10.33
CA GLU A 154 -15.86 32.38 10.27
C GLU A 154 -16.41 32.68 11.67
N LEU A 155 -16.65 31.63 12.45
CA LEU A 155 -17.14 31.75 13.82
C LEU A 155 -16.18 32.54 14.72
N SER A 156 -14.86 32.44 14.50
CA SER A 156 -13.82 33.15 15.26
C SER A 156 -13.91 34.68 15.19
N LYS A 157 -14.60 35.21 14.18
CA LYS A 157 -14.82 36.66 14.04
C LYS A 157 -15.73 37.21 15.14
N THR A 158 -16.60 36.37 15.70
CA THR A 158 -17.63 36.79 16.67
C THR A 158 -17.60 35.99 17.98
N ASN A 159 -17.05 34.78 17.98
CA ASN A 159 -17.00 33.90 19.14
C ASN A 159 -15.57 33.81 19.73
N PRO A 160 -15.36 34.17 21.01
CA PRO A 160 -14.04 34.18 21.64
C PRO A 160 -13.42 32.77 21.77
N TYR A 161 -14.22 31.72 21.92
CA TYR A 161 -13.75 30.33 22.00
C TYR A 161 -13.30 29.82 20.63
N ALA A 162 -14.03 30.13 19.56
CA ALA A 162 -13.57 29.84 18.20
C ALA A 162 -12.28 30.59 17.87
N LYS A 163 -12.15 31.84 18.35
CA LYS A 163 -10.88 32.60 18.26
C LYS A 163 -9.73 31.94 19.02
N GLN A 164 -9.99 31.36 20.19
CA GLN A 164 -8.98 30.56 20.92
C GLN A 164 -8.50 29.37 20.07
N VAL A 165 -9.42 28.63 19.44
CA VAL A 165 -9.07 27.49 18.57
C VAL A 165 -8.21 27.93 17.40
N VAL A 166 -8.60 28.99 16.69
CA VAL A 166 -7.83 29.56 15.57
C VAL A 166 -6.44 30.00 16.01
N ASN A 167 -6.30 30.66 17.16
CA ASN A 167 -4.99 31.04 17.70
C ASN A 167 -4.13 29.82 18.04
N SER A 168 -4.72 28.79 18.67
CA SER A 168 -4.03 27.55 19.04
C SER A 168 -3.49 26.80 17.82
N TRP A 169 -4.26 26.73 16.72
CA TRP A 169 -3.79 26.18 15.46
C TRP A 169 -2.68 27.01 14.82
N ALA A 170 -2.77 28.34 14.88
CA ALA A 170 -1.75 29.24 14.36
C ALA A 170 -0.40 29.11 15.10
N GLU A 171 -0.45 28.82 16.41
CA GLU A 171 0.72 28.60 17.27
C GLU A 171 1.15 27.12 17.37
N ALA A 172 0.48 26.24 16.61
CA ALA A 172 0.76 24.81 16.54
C ALA A 172 0.78 24.10 17.90
N GLU A 173 -0.16 24.43 18.81
CA GLU A 173 -0.22 23.79 20.13
C GLU A 173 -0.42 22.27 20.06
N TRP A 174 -1.14 21.79 19.03
CA TRP A 174 -1.28 20.36 18.74
C TRP A 174 0.08 19.63 18.60
N PHE A 175 1.12 20.33 18.17
CA PHE A 175 2.48 19.83 18.00
C PHE A 175 3.34 20.11 19.23
N THR A 176 3.28 21.32 19.78
CA THR A 176 4.16 21.74 20.88
C THR A 176 3.83 21.06 22.21
N LEU A 177 2.57 20.66 22.42
CA LEU A 177 2.13 19.86 23.57
C LEU A 177 2.67 18.43 23.56
N ARG A 178 3.14 17.93 22.41
CA ARG A 178 3.73 16.59 22.31
C ARG A 178 5.21 16.62 22.72
N PRO A 179 5.68 15.60 23.46
CA PRO A 179 7.07 15.53 23.88
C PRO A 179 8.00 15.46 22.66
N THR A 180 9.11 16.20 22.72
CA THR A 180 10.17 16.07 21.72
C THR A 180 10.84 14.70 21.82
N LEU A 181 11.46 14.25 20.74
CA LEU A 181 12.31 13.06 20.80
C LEU A 181 13.43 13.28 21.85
N PRO A 182 13.70 12.31 22.74
CA PRO A 182 14.78 12.44 23.72
C PRO A 182 16.16 12.55 23.06
N GLU A 183 17.10 13.25 23.71
CA GLU A 183 18.49 13.36 23.22
C GLU A 183 19.20 12.00 23.08
N PHE A 184 18.79 11.02 23.91
CA PHE A 184 19.25 9.65 23.85
C PHE A 184 18.13 8.69 24.22
N ILE A 185 18.21 7.48 23.68
CA ILE A 185 17.20 6.43 23.84
C ILE A 185 17.94 5.11 24.13
N THR A 186 17.68 4.51 25.28
CA THR A 186 18.22 3.19 25.62
C THR A 186 17.23 2.12 25.22
N VAL A 187 17.66 1.16 24.40
CA VAL A 187 16.83 0.08 23.89
C VAL A 187 17.51 -1.28 24.09
N THR A 188 16.71 -2.33 24.17
CA THR A 188 17.17 -3.71 24.08
C THR A 188 17.04 -4.21 22.64
N VAL A 189 18.09 -4.82 22.09
CA VAL A 189 18.12 -5.30 20.72
C VAL A 189 17.35 -6.63 20.59
N PHE A 190 16.44 -6.69 19.62
CA PHE A 190 15.91 -7.94 19.06
C PHE A 190 16.40 -8.05 17.60
N LYS A 191 17.41 -8.90 17.36
CA LYS A 191 18.06 -9.06 16.06
C LYS A 191 17.48 -10.25 15.29
N VAL A 192 17.06 -10.00 14.06
CA VAL A 192 16.73 -11.01 13.05
C VAL A 192 17.82 -11.00 11.97
N PRO A 193 18.73 -11.99 11.94
CA PRO A 193 19.85 -11.99 11.01
C PRO A 193 19.41 -12.28 9.56
N GLY A 194 20.15 -11.70 8.61
CA GLY A 194 19.91 -11.79 7.17
C GLY A 194 18.81 -10.83 6.69
N GLU A 195 18.06 -11.28 5.68
CA GLU A 195 16.94 -10.54 5.12
C GLU A 195 15.64 -10.88 5.87
N THR A 196 14.93 -9.86 6.36
CA THR A 196 13.55 -9.94 6.82
C THR A 196 12.64 -9.50 5.68
N ASN A 197 11.92 -10.45 5.07
CA ASN A 197 10.86 -10.15 4.12
C ASN A 197 9.57 -9.77 4.88
N THR A 198 8.73 -8.93 4.28
CA THR A 198 7.41 -8.62 4.85
C THR A 198 6.48 -9.84 5.00
N ASP A 199 6.70 -10.92 4.24
CA ASP A 199 6.02 -12.20 4.47
C ASP A 199 6.48 -12.89 5.76
N ASP A 200 7.73 -12.69 6.21
CA ASP A 200 8.20 -13.22 7.50
C ASP A 200 7.49 -12.52 8.68
N LEU A 201 7.15 -11.23 8.52
CA LEU A 201 6.47 -10.42 9.54
C LEU A 201 4.95 -10.55 9.49
N SER A 202 4.41 -10.88 8.31
CA SER A 202 2.97 -10.94 8.03
C SER A 202 2.73 -12.00 6.95
N PRO A 203 2.68 -13.29 7.32
CA PRO A 203 2.61 -14.38 6.34
C PRO A 203 1.37 -14.32 5.45
N ALA A 204 1.54 -14.70 4.17
CA ALA A 204 0.44 -14.67 3.20
C ALA A 204 -0.76 -15.54 3.61
N THR A 205 -0.51 -16.69 4.26
CA THR A 205 -1.53 -17.62 4.78
C THR A 205 -2.46 -16.99 5.83
N HIS A 206 -1.97 -15.95 6.53
CA HIS A 206 -2.69 -15.19 7.54
C HIS A 206 -3.26 -13.86 7.01
N ALA A 207 -3.28 -13.63 5.69
CA ALA A 207 -3.75 -12.36 5.12
C ALA A 207 -5.17 -11.97 5.56
N THR A 208 -6.02 -12.95 5.83
CA THR A 208 -7.41 -12.74 6.24
C THR A 208 -7.58 -12.18 7.65
N THR A 209 -6.54 -12.22 8.50
CA THR A 209 -6.58 -11.65 9.86
C THR A 209 -5.99 -10.24 9.96
N ARG A 210 -5.42 -9.69 8.88
CA ARG A 210 -4.69 -8.41 8.89
C ARG A 210 -5.43 -7.22 9.52
N PRO A 211 -6.76 -7.04 9.34
CA PRO A 211 -7.48 -5.96 10.02
C PRO A 211 -7.57 -6.11 11.54
N ASP A 212 -7.49 -7.35 12.04
CA ASP A 212 -7.39 -7.65 13.47
C ASP A 212 -5.91 -7.69 13.86
N ILE A 213 -5.32 -6.50 14.06
CA ILE A 213 -3.88 -6.32 14.32
C ILE A 213 -3.37 -7.24 15.45
N PRO A 214 -4.00 -7.31 16.64
CA PRO A 214 -3.51 -8.19 17.71
C PRO A 214 -3.50 -9.66 17.33
N LEU A 215 -4.54 -10.15 16.65
CA LEU A 215 -4.63 -11.54 16.20
C LEU A 215 -3.57 -11.82 15.13
N HIS A 216 -3.42 -10.93 14.16
CA HIS A 216 -2.46 -11.09 13.08
C HIS A 216 -1.01 -11.08 13.57
N ALA A 217 -0.71 -10.26 14.57
CA ALA A 217 0.62 -10.13 15.15
C ALA A 217 1.13 -11.42 15.82
N LEU A 218 0.26 -12.39 16.12
CA LEU A 218 0.66 -13.71 16.64
C LEU A 218 1.44 -14.54 15.61
N ALA A 219 1.25 -14.30 14.31
CA ALA A 219 1.93 -15.03 13.23
C ALA A 219 3.30 -14.43 12.86
N MET A 220 3.71 -13.31 13.50
CA MET A 220 4.96 -12.64 13.19
C MET A 220 6.17 -13.56 13.45
N LEU A 221 6.99 -13.76 12.43
CA LEU A 221 8.21 -14.58 12.42
C LEU A 221 8.00 -16.08 12.69
N GLU A 222 6.76 -16.58 12.67
CA GLU A 222 6.42 -17.96 13.07
C GLU A 222 7.19 -19.04 12.28
N THR A 223 7.49 -18.76 11.01
CA THR A 223 8.23 -19.69 10.14
C THR A 223 9.72 -19.33 10.07
N ARG A 224 10.07 -18.05 10.10
CA ARG A 224 11.44 -17.55 9.90
C ARG A 224 12.33 -17.75 11.12
N GLN A 225 11.78 -17.47 12.30
CA GLN A 225 12.47 -17.54 13.59
C GLN A 225 11.46 -17.91 14.69
N PRO A 226 11.05 -19.19 14.79
CA PRO A 226 10.15 -19.66 15.84
C PRO A 226 10.67 -19.29 17.25
N GLY A 227 9.77 -18.94 18.18
CA GLY A 227 10.16 -18.49 19.53
C GLY A 227 10.43 -16.98 19.66
N SER A 228 10.21 -16.21 18.59
CA SER A 228 10.48 -14.77 18.56
C SER A 228 9.61 -13.97 19.53
N LEU A 229 8.34 -14.32 19.68
CA LEU A 229 7.42 -13.57 20.55
C LEU A 229 7.76 -13.77 22.03
N GLU A 230 8.13 -14.99 22.42
CA GLU A 230 8.64 -15.33 23.74
C GLU A 230 9.95 -14.60 24.01
N THR A 231 10.85 -14.57 23.04
CA THR A 231 12.10 -13.82 23.13
C THR A 231 11.83 -12.34 23.37
N ILE A 232 10.94 -11.71 22.58
CA ILE A 232 10.55 -10.31 22.77
C ILE A 232 9.97 -10.08 24.18
N ALA A 233 9.12 -10.98 24.67
CA ALA A 233 8.56 -10.89 26.01
C ALA A 233 9.64 -10.95 27.11
N GLU A 234 10.66 -11.81 26.97
CA GLU A 234 11.81 -11.85 27.88
C GLU A 234 12.67 -10.59 27.81
N LEU A 235 12.92 -10.06 26.61
CA LEU A 235 13.70 -8.83 26.43
C LEU A 235 13.05 -7.62 27.11
N LYS A 236 11.71 -7.52 27.07
CA LYS A 236 10.96 -6.46 27.75
C LYS A 236 11.15 -6.44 29.26
N LYS A 237 11.47 -7.58 29.89
CA LYS A 237 11.74 -7.65 31.35
C LYS A 237 12.98 -6.87 31.76
N LYS A 238 13.86 -6.49 30.82
CA LYS A 238 15.02 -5.64 31.08
C LYS A 238 14.67 -4.18 31.36
N GLY A 239 13.40 -3.77 31.19
CA GLY A 239 12.91 -2.43 31.55
C GLY A 239 13.18 -1.35 30.50
N PHE A 240 13.70 -1.71 29.33
CA PHE A 240 13.89 -0.80 28.20
C PHE A 240 12.94 -1.17 27.04
N PRO A 241 12.57 -0.20 26.18
CA PRO A 241 11.94 -0.51 24.90
C PRO A 241 12.78 -1.49 24.08
N VAL A 242 12.14 -2.32 23.28
CA VAL A 242 12.81 -3.28 22.40
C VAL A 242 12.88 -2.70 20.98
N ALA A 243 14.06 -2.72 20.37
CA ALA A 243 14.26 -2.29 18.98
C ALA A 243 14.34 -3.50 18.05
N TYR A 244 13.65 -3.43 16.91
CA TYR A 244 13.80 -4.41 15.84
C TYR A 244 15.10 -4.12 15.08
N VAL A 245 15.97 -5.13 14.93
CA VAL A 245 17.24 -4.97 14.23
C VAL A 245 17.38 -6.06 13.16
N GLY A 246 17.76 -5.71 11.93
CA GLY A 246 18.00 -6.69 10.87
C GLY A 246 19.01 -6.20 9.83
N ASP A 247 19.64 -7.11 9.08
CA ASP A 247 20.66 -6.69 8.11
C ASP A 247 19.99 -6.04 6.89
N VAL A 248 18.97 -6.70 6.33
CA VAL A 248 18.08 -6.13 5.31
C VAL A 248 16.64 -6.27 5.81
N VAL A 249 15.90 -5.16 5.91
CA VAL A 249 14.57 -5.14 6.55
C VAL A 249 13.49 -4.68 5.58
N GLY A 250 12.39 -5.44 5.51
CA GLY A 250 11.14 -4.99 4.92
C GLY A 250 11.02 -5.16 3.41
N THR A 251 11.78 -6.07 2.81
CA THR A 251 11.68 -6.34 1.37
C THR A 251 10.34 -6.99 1.01
N GLY A 252 9.97 -6.90 -0.28
CA GLY A 252 8.80 -7.58 -0.84
C GLY A 252 7.52 -6.73 -0.88
N SER A 253 6.48 -7.19 -0.19
CA SER A 253 5.12 -6.66 -0.29
C SER A 253 4.94 -5.35 0.48
N SER A 254 4.08 -4.46 0.00
CA SER A 254 3.69 -3.21 0.69
C SER A 254 2.73 -3.40 1.88
N ARG A 255 2.53 -4.65 2.34
CA ARG A 255 1.50 -4.96 3.35
C ARG A 255 1.78 -4.23 4.68
N LYS A 256 0.92 -3.26 5.02
CA LYS A 256 1.03 -2.50 6.27
C LYS A 256 0.98 -3.38 7.51
N SER A 257 0.35 -4.55 7.41
CA SER A 257 0.30 -5.56 8.47
C SER A 257 1.67 -5.98 8.99
N ALA A 258 2.75 -5.94 8.18
CA ALA A 258 4.09 -6.20 8.66
C ALA A 258 4.55 -5.18 9.72
N ILE A 259 4.36 -3.89 9.44
CA ILE A 259 4.62 -2.81 10.42
C ILE A 259 3.64 -2.91 11.59
N ASN A 260 2.35 -3.14 11.34
CA ASN A 260 1.37 -3.27 12.43
C ASN A 260 1.77 -4.39 13.41
N SER A 261 2.26 -5.55 12.94
CA SER A 261 2.74 -6.63 13.80
C SER A 261 3.98 -6.24 14.60
N VAL A 262 4.97 -5.60 13.95
CA VAL A 262 6.17 -5.11 14.63
C VAL A 262 5.81 -4.10 15.71
N LEU A 263 4.95 -3.12 15.41
CA LEU A 263 4.55 -2.08 16.35
C LEU A 263 3.58 -2.61 17.41
N TRP A 264 2.80 -3.63 17.12
CA TRP A 264 1.98 -4.30 18.13
C TRP A 264 2.87 -4.84 19.26
N HIS A 265 3.99 -5.47 18.89
CA HIS A 265 4.90 -6.03 19.87
C HIS A 265 5.89 -5.01 20.45
N LEU A 266 6.32 -4.00 19.69
CA LEU A 266 7.45 -3.14 20.07
C LEU A 266 7.11 -1.65 20.23
N GLY A 267 5.95 -1.22 19.76
CA GLY A 267 5.47 0.15 19.84
C GLY A 267 4.71 0.46 21.13
N ASN A 268 4.04 1.62 21.11
CA ASN A 268 3.28 2.17 22.23
C ASN A 268 1.78 2.19 21.91
N ASP A 269 0.96 2.04 22.94
CA ASP A 269 -0.49 2.25 22.82
C ASP A 269 -0.79 3.68 22.40
N ILE A 270 -1.77 3.83 21.50
CA ILE A 270 -2.29 5.14 21.11
C ILE A 270 -3.50 5.43 22.01
N PRO A 271 -3.50 6.51 22.81
CA PRO A 271 -4.61 6.82 23.70
C PRO A 271 -5.94 6.86 22.95
N PHE A 272 -6.97 6.21 23.51
CA PHE A 272 -8.35 6.17 22.99
C PHE A 272 -8.53 5.46 21.64
N VAL A 273 -7.48 4.86 21.07
CA VAL A 273 -7.55 4.11 19.81
C VAL A 273 -7.37 2.61 20.12
N PRO A 274 -8.43 1.80 20.01
CA PRO A 274 -8.31 0.39 20.33
C PRO A 274 -7.46 -0.37 19.31
N ASN A 275 -6.64 -1.30 19.80
CA ASN A 275 -5.98 -2.35 19.03
C ASN A 275 -5.03 -1.86 17.92
N LYS A 276 -4.49 -0.65 18.07
CA LYS A 276 -3.44 -0.08 17.20
C LYS A 276 -2.34 0.52 18.05
N ARG A 277 -1.10 0.42 17.56
CA ARG A 277 0.10 0.95 18.21
C ARG A 277 0.91 1.80 17.24
N ALA A 278 1.66 2.74 17.78
CA ALA A 278 2.53 3.66 17.05
C ALA A 278 3.92 3.77 17.74
N GLY A 279 4.88 4.44 17.11
CA GLY A 279 6.22 4.57 17.68
C GLY A 279 7.09 3.34 17.45
N GLY A 280 8.09 3.15 18.31
CA GLY A 280 9.05 2.04 18.19
C GLY A 280 10.30 2.40 17.38
N TYR A 281 11.30 1.51 17.43
CA TYR A 281 12.62 1.73 16.86
C TYR A 281 13.00 0.56 15.95
N ILE A 282 13.40 0.88 14.71
CA ILE A 282 13.74 -0.11 13.69
C ILE A 282 15.11 0.25 13.12
N LEU A 283 16.10 -0.63 13.29
CA LEU A 283 17.45 -0.42 12.78
C LEU A 283 17.77 -1.47 11.71
N GLY A 284 18.42 -1.06 10.63
CA GLY A 284 19.00 -2.02 9.70
C GLY A 284 20.08 -1.46 8.80
N SER A 285 20.97 -2.33 8.32
CA SER A 285 22.00 -1.93 7.35
C SER A 285 21.37 -1.44 6.05
N ALA A 286 20.28 -2.08 5.64
CA ALA A 286 19.39 -1.61 4.59
C ALA A 286 17.94 -1.77 5.02
N ILE A 287 17.11 -0.76 4.74
CA ILE A 287 15.66 -0.81 4.95
C ILE A 287 14.99 -0.52 3.63
N ALA A 288 14.08 -1.39 3.19
CA ALA A 288 13.37 -1.21 1.93
C ALA A 288 12.50 0.07 1.97
N PRO A 289 12.44 0.87 0.89
CA PRO A 289 11.81 2.20 0.90
C PRO A 289 10.34 2.19 1.32
N ILE A 290 9.55 1.24 0.82
CA ILE A 290 8.12 1.14 1.17
C ILE A 290 7.95 0.85 2.66
N PHE A 291 8.79 -0.02 3.22
CA PHE A 291 8.75 -0.37 4.64
C PHE A 291 9.21 0.80 5.51
N PHE A 292 10.26 1.52 5.08
CA PHE A 292 10.72 2.76 5.70
C PHE A 292 9.59 3.78 5.80
N ASN A 293 8.94 4.09 4.66
CA ASN A 293 7.83 5.03 4.60
C ASN A 293 6.65 4.59 5.47
N THR A 294 6.34 3.29 5.48
CA THR A 294 5.24 2.77 6.30
C THR A 294 5.56 2.85 7.81
N ALA A 295 6.83 2.75 8.19
CA ALA A 295 7.27 2.89 9.58
C ALA A 295 7.20 4.34 10.06
N GLU A 296 7.73 5.29 9.29
CA GLU A 296 7.67 6.73 9.62
C GLU A 296 6.22 7.26 9.60
N ASP A 297 5.37 6.78 8.68
CA ASP A 297 3.95 7.15 8.64
C ASP A 297 3.21 6.68 9.91
N ALA A 298 3.67 5.59 10.53
CA ALA A 298 3.13 5.03 11.77
C ALA A 298 3.81 5.60 13.04
N GLY A 299 4.67 6.61 12.90
CA GLY A 299 5.35 7.29 14.00
C GLY A 299 6.56 6.54 14.57
N ALA A 300 7.00 5.45 13.94
CA ALA A 300 8.23 4.76 14.31
C ALA A 300 9.46 5.56 13.88
N LEU A 301 10.61 5.26 14.47
CA LEU A 301 11.91 5.81 14.05
C LEU A 301 12.73 4.73 13.32
N PRO A 302 12.62 4.62 11.99
CA PRO A 302 13.51 3.79 11.18
C PRO A 302 14.89 4.46 11.01
N ILE A 303 15.96 3.71 11.26
CA ILE A 303 17.36 4.19 11.16
C ILE A 303 18.16 3.21 10.31
N GLN A 304 18.73 3.71 9.21
CA GLN A 304 19.70 2.97 8.43
C GLN A 304 21.11 3.17 9.00
N CYS A 305 21.72 2.10 9.52
CA CYS A 305 23.06 2.14 10.11
C CYS A 305 23.72 0.76 10.06
N ASP A 306 25.04 0.67 10.29
CA ASP A 306 25.69 -0.63 10.46
C ASP A 306 25.16 -1.33 11.72
N VAL A 307 24.68 -2.56 11.58
CA VAL A 307 24.10 -3.39 12.63
C VAL A 307 24.89 -4.69 12.85
N SER A 308 26.11 -4.80 12.30
CA SER A 308 26.97 -5.98 12.41
C SER A 308 27.45 -6.25 13.85
N LYS A 309 27.53 -5.20 14.68
CA LYS A 309 27.94 -5.25 16.08
C LYS A 309 26.76 -5.28 17.07
N MET A 310 25.57 -5.65 16.62
CA MET A 310 24.36 -5.71 17.44
C MET A 310 23.79 -7.12 17.46
N ALA A 311 23.64 -7.70 18.65
CA ALA A 311 23.09 -9.02 18.89
C ALA A 311 21.82 -8.96 19.76
N THR A 312 20.96 -9.97 19.62
CA THR A 312 19.76 -10.10 20.46
C THR A 312 20.13 -10.11 21.94
N GLY A 313 19.51 -9.22 22.72
CA GLY A 313 19.79 -9.06 24.14
C GLY A 313 20.73 -7.91 24.48
N ASP A 314 21.46 -7.35 23.52
CA ASP A 314 22.30 -6.18 23.78
C ASP A 314 21.47 -4.99 24.25
N VAL A 315 22.02 -4.21 25.16
CA VAL A 315 21.48 -2.90 25.55
C VAL A 315 22.34 -1.84 24.88
N ILE A 316 21.72 -1.03 24.04
CA ILE A 316 22.38 0.02 23.28
C ILE A 316 21.73 1.37 23.58
N THR A 317 22.51 2.44 23.39
CA THR A 317 22.02 3.82 23.49
C THR A 317 22.12 4.49 22.13
N ILE A 318 20.98 4.92 21.60
CA ILE A 318 20.87 5.65 20.34
C ILE A 318 20.86 7.15 20.68
N TYR A 319 21.69 7.95 20.02
CA TYR A 319 21.67 9.41 20.09
C TYR A 319 21.17 9.97 18.76
N PRO A 320 19.85 10.20 18.59
CA PRO A 320 19.27 10.57 17.30
C PRO A 320 19.87 11.85 16.72
N TYR A 321 20.08 12.86 17.57
CA TYR A 321 20.62 14.17 17.18
C TYR A 321 22.13 14.15 16.89
N LYS A 322 22.87 13.17 17.45
CA LYS A 322 24.32 13.02 17.22
C LYS A 322 24.64 12.04 16.10
N GLY A 323 23.67 11.21 15.69
CA GLY A 323 23.88 10.20 14.67
C GLY A 323 24.79 9.05 15.13
N THR A 324 24.70 8.65 16.41
CA THR A 324 25.57 7.60 16.96
C THR A 324 24.81 6.55 17.77
N VAL A 325 25.32 5.32 17.75
CA VAL A 325 24.85 4.22 18.58
C VAL A 325 26.00 3.71 19.44
N LEU A 326 25.78 3.62 20.75
CA LEU A 326 26.75 3.16 21.74
C LEU A 326 26.32 1.82 22.34
N ASN A 327 27.29 0.97 22.69
CA ASN A 327 27.04 -0.22 23.49
C ASN A 327 26.94 0.11 25.00
N ALA A 328 26.67 -0.89 25.84
CA ALA A 328 26.58 -0.73 27.29
C ALA A 328 27.89 -0.26 27.97
N ALA A 329 29.05 -0.42 27.32
CA ALA A 329 30.35 0.08 27.80
C ALA A 329 30.61 1.55 27.40
N GLY A 330 29.71 2.16 26.61
CA GLY A 330 29.85 3.53 26.11
C GLY A 330 30.69 3.66 24.84
N GLU A 331 31.03 2.56 24.17
CA GLU A 331 31.79 2.57 22.92
C GLU A 331 30.86 2.80 21.72
N VAL A 332 31.28 3.63 20.76
CA VAL A 332 30.54 3.84 19.52
C VAL A 332 30.64 2.60 18.65
N ILE A 333 29.50 1.95 18.41
CA ILE A 333 29.42 0.73 17.58
C ILE A 333 28.89 1.02 16.18
N SER A 334 28.17 2.13 15.98
CA SER A 334 27.63 2.55 14.69
C SER A 334 27.42 4.06 14.62
N THR A 335 27.45 4.61 13.42
CA THR A 335 27.11 6.01 13.12
C THR A 335 26.09 6.07 11.99
N PHE A 336 25.27 7.12 11.96
CA PHE A 336 24.21 7.30 10.98
C PHE A 336 23.88 8.78 10.76
N SER A 337 23.18 9.06 9.67
CA SER A 337 22.46 10.32 9.47
C SER A 337 20.98 10.00 9.39
N LEU A 338 20.16 10.81 10.04
CA LEU A 338 18.72 10.74 9.88
C LEU A 338 18.34 11.25 8.49
N LYS A 339 17.36 10.60 7.89
CA LYS A 339 16.71 10.98 6.64
C LYS A 339 15.23 10.58 6.74
N PRO A 340 14.29 11.36 6.20
CA PRO A 340 14.48 12.75 5.76
C PRO A 340 14.83 13.68 6.94
N ASP A 341 15.23 14.93 6.65
CA ASP A 341 15.55 15.92 7.70
C ASP A 341 14.37 16.18 8.64
N THR A 342 13.14 15.95 8.16
CA THR A 342 11.88 16.13 8.88
C THR A 342 11.56 15.01 9.87
N ILE A 343 12.29 13.88 9.85
CA ILE A 343 11.91 12.67 10.61
C ILE A 343 11.76 12.92 12.12
N LEU A 344 12.49 13.88 12.69
CA LEU A 344 12.36 14.26 14.10
C LEU A 344 10.99 14.87 14.42
N ASP A 345 10.48 15.73 13.53
CA ASP A 345 9.14 16.31 13.65
C ASP A 345 8.07 15.26 13.40
N GLU A 346 8.32 14.32 12.47
CA GLU A 346 7.40 13.24 12.16
C GLU A 346 7.17 12.33 13.37
N VAL A 347 8.25 11.89 14.02
CA VAL A 347 8.16 11.08 15.24
C VAL A 347 7.45 11.85 16.35
N ARG A 348 7.76 13.15 16.53
CA ARG A 348 7.09 14.00 17.52
C ARG A 348 5.59 14.11 17.26
N ALA A 349 5.17 14.30 16.01
CA ALA A 349 3.77 14.37 15.61
C ALA A 349 3.02 13.03 15.76
N GLY A 350 3.74 11.93 15.97
CA GLY A 350 3.17 10.58 16.01
C GLY A 350 3.05 9.93 14.63
N GLY A 351 3.78 10.45 13.64
CA GLY A 351 3.86 9.97 12.27
C GLY A 351 3.98 11.11 11.26
N ARG A 352 4.52 10.80 10.09
CA ARG A 352 4.62 11.75 8.98
C ARG A 352 3.26 12.25 8.50
N ILE A 353 2.26 11.37 8.38
CA ILE A 353 0.89 11.75 7.98
C ILE A 353 0.27 12.77 8.96
N PRO A 354 0.24 12.52 10.29
CA PRO A 354 -0.17 13.53 11.27
C PRO A 354 0.57 14.87 11.15
N LEU A 355 1.90 14.84 10.97
CA LEU A 355 2.70 16.06 10.80
C LEU A 355 2.22 16.88 9.60
N LEU A 356 2.02 16.25 8.44
CA LEU A 356 1.63 16.95 7.21
C LEU A 356 0.25 17.60 7.33
N ILE A 357 -0.71 16.89 7.93
CA ILE A 357 -2.07 17.40 8.16
C ILE A 357 -2.02 18.58 9.12
N GLY A 358 -1.39 18.40 10.29
CA GLY A 358 -1.32 19.45 11.31
C GLY A 358 -0.52 20.68 10.85
N ARG A 359 0.60 20.48 10.15
CA ARG A 359 1.42 21.57 9.58
C ARG A 359 0.62 22.37 8.55
N THR A 360 -0.10 21.68 7.65
CA THR A 360 -0.98 22.33 6.67
C THR A 360 -2.09 23.12 7.34
N LEU A 361 -2.70 22.58 8.40
CA LEU A 361 -3.71 23.31 9.19
C LEU A 361 -3.10 24.58 9.80
N THR A 362 -1.93 24.48 10.43
CA THR A 362 -1.23 25.66 10.98
C THR A 362 -0.91 26.68 9.89
N ASP A 363 -0.34 26.27 8.75
CA ASP A 363 0.04 27.18 7.67
C ASP A 363 -1.19 27.87 7.04
N LYS A 364 -2.29 27.14 6.79
CA LYS A 364 -3.56 27.71 6.34
C LYS A 364 -4.13 28.73 7.33
N THR A 365 -4.07 28.40 8.62
CA THR A 365 -4.56 29.29 9.68
C THR A 365 -3.74 30.58 9.75
N ARG A 366 -2.41 30.46 9.75
CA ARG A 366 -1.50 31.62 9.77
C ARG A 366 -1.68 32.51 8.55
N LEU A 367 -1.82 31.92 7.36
CA LEU A 367 -2.12 32.66 6.13
C LEU A 367 -3.43 33.44 6.24
N ALA A 368 -4.51 32.81 6.73
CA ALA A 368 -5.80 33.45 6.91
C ALA A 368 -5.75 34.62 7.93
N LEU A 369 -4.84 34.57 8.90
CA LEU A 369 -4.58 35.63 9.87
C LEU A 369 -3.58 36.69 9.39
N GLY A 370 -3.02 36.56 8.18
CA GLY A 370 -1.98 37.45 7.67
C GLY A 370 -0.62 37.30 8.38
N LEU A 371 -0.37 36.16 9.02
CA LEU A 371 0.89 35.83 9.69
C LEU A 371 1.86 35.15 8.72
N ALA A 372 3.16 35.32 8.96
CA ALA A 372 4.19 34.59 8.24
C ALA A 372 4.13 33.08 8.56
N PRO A 373 4.57 32.18 7.65
CA PRO A 373 4.65 30.74 7.91
C PRO A 373 5.40 30.44 9.21
N SER A 374 4.97 29.38 9.92
CA SER A 374 5.59 29.01 11.19
C SER A 374 7.04 28.55 10.99
N THR A 375 7.93 28.98 11.89
CA THR A 375 9.33 28.54 11.99
C THR A 375 9.51 27.36 12.95
N LEU A 376 8.42 26.82 13.51
CA LEU A 376 8.47 25.70 14.47
C LEU A 376 8.80 24.37 13.80
N PHE A 377 8.43 24.21 12.54
CA PHE A 377 8.60 22.96 11.79
C PHE A 377 9.91 23.00 11.02
N ILE A 378 10.64 21.89 11.04
CA ILE A 378 11.68 21.61 10.06
C ILE A 378 11.01 21.56 8.69
N ARG A 379 11.54 22.38 7.76
CA ARG A 379 11.10 22.39 6.38
C ARG A 379 12.18 21.79 5.50
N PRO A 380 11.82 21.01 4.48
CA PRO A 380 12.75 20.49 3.50
C PRO A 380 13.58 21.62 2.90
N GLN A 381 14.89 21.41 2.75
CA GLN A 381 15.74 22.33 2.01
C GLN A 381 15.75 21.97 0.53
N ALA A 382 15.78 22.98 -0.33
CA ALA A 382 16.01 22.73 -1.76
C ALA A 382 17.42 22.16 -1.93
N PRO A 383 17.60 21.09 -2.71
CA PRO A 383 18.93 20.62 -3.06
C PRO A 383 19.66 21.66 -3.90
N VAL A 384 21.00 21.55 -3.95
CA VAL A 384 21.84 22.44 -4.77
C VAL A 384 21.45 22.30 -6.24
N ASP A 385 21.17 23.43 -6.90
CA ASP A 385 20.91 23.45 -8.32
C ASP A 385 22.20 23.16 -9.10
N THR A 386 22.24 22.03 -9.81
CA THR A 386 23.39 21.62 -10.63
C THR A 386 23.41 22.32 -12.00
N GLY A 387 22.37 23.09 -12.34
CA GLY A 387 22.21 23.73 -13.64
C GLY A 387 21.88 22.76 -14.78
N LYS A 388 21.68 21.47 -14.48
CA LYS A 388 21.33 20.41 -15.44
C LYS A 388 19.83 20.26 -15.62
N GLY A 389 19.42 19.73 -16.76
CA GLY A 389 18.03 19.35 -17.04
C GLY A 389 17.49 18.24 -16.15
N TYR A 390 16.23 17.87 -16.39
CA TYR A 390 15.48 16.90 -15.61
C TYR A 390 15.30 15.57 -16.35
N THR A 391 15.33 14.47 -15.60
CA THR A 391 14.93 13.15 -16.12
C THR A 391 13.43 13.10 -16.41
N LEU A 392 12.95 12.04 -17.08
CA LEU A 392 11.52 11.89 -17.38
C LEU A 392 10.70 11.80 -16.09
N ALA A 393 11.15 10.99 -15.14
CA ALA A 393 10.49 10.88 -13.84
C ALA A 393 10.44 12.21 -13.09
N GLN A 394 11.54 12.98 -13.11
CA GLN A 394 11.62 14.30 -12.49
C GLN A 394 10.63 15.29 -13.10
N LYS A 395 10.43 15.26 -14.42
CA LYS A 395 9.42 16.08 -15.10
C LYS A 395 7.99 15.64 -14.79
N MET A 396 7.70 14.33 -14.74
CA MET A 396 6.38 13.82 -14.38
C MET A 396 5.99 14.24 -12.95
N VAL A 397 6.89 14.07 -11.99
CA VAL A 397 6.67 14.52 -10.60
C VAL A 397 6.58 16.04 -10.53
N GLY A 398 7.43 16.76 -11.27
CA GLY A 398 7.36 18.22 -11.41
C GLY A 398 5.99 18.69 -11.86
N LYS A 399 5.50 18.17 -12.98
CA LYS A 399 4.17 18.49 -13.53
C LYS A 399 3.08 18.28 -12.49
N ALA A 400 3.11 17.16 -11.77
CA ALA A 400 2.14 16.86 -10.72
C ALA A 400 2.26 17.78 -9.47
N ALA A 401 3.42 18.39 -9.25
CA ALA A 401 3.66 19.36 -8.19
C ALA A 401 3.57 20.84 -8.65
N GLY A 402 3.21 21.10 -9.92
CA GLY A 402 3.17 22.45 -10.49
C GLY A 402 4.54 23.08 -10.76
N LEU A 403 5.57 22.25 -10.94
CA LEU A 403 6.97 22.63 -11.18
C LEU A 403 7.45 22.10 -12.56
N PRO A 404 8.50 22.66 -13.17
CA PRO A 404 9.08 22.11 -14.40
C PRO A 404 9.75 20.74 -14.18
N GLY A 405 10.23 20.47 -12.97
CA GLY A 405 10.84 19.22 -12.55
C GLY A 405 11.17 19.25 -11.06
N VAL A 406 11.36 18.07 -10.44
CA VAL A 406 11.77 17.94 -9.02
C VAL A 406 13.13 17.25 -8.94
N ARG A 407 14.12 17.88 -8.30
CA ARG A 407 15.46 17.30 -8.14
C ARG A 407 15.49 16.24 -7.02
N PRO A 408 16.37 15.22 -7.09
CA PRO A 408 16.52 14.24 -6.03
C PRO A 408 16.80 14.88 -4.66
N GLY A 409 16.22 14.32 -3.60
CA GLY A 409 16.27 14.85 -2.23
C GLY A 409 15.29 15.98 -1.95
N THR A 410 14.60 16.52 -2.96
CA THR A 410 13.54 17.51 -2.74
C THR A 410 12.28 16.83 -2.23
N SER A 411 11.76 17.29 -1.10
CA SER A 411 10.42 16.89 -0.65
C SER A 411 9.34 17.63 -1.44
N CYS A 412 8.33 16.91 -1.90
CA CYS A 412 7.23 17.46 -2.68
C CYS A 412 5.92 16.71 -2.41
N GLU A 413 4.81 17.27 -2.87
CA GLU A 413 3.46 16.71 -2.70
C GLU A 413 2.77 16.61 -4.07
N PRO A 414 3.21 15.69 -4.96
CA PRO A 414 2.59 15.53 -6.27
C PRO A 414 1.12 15.16 -6.17
N ILE A 415 0.32 15.66 -7.12
CA ILE A 415 -1.07 15.27 -7.32
C ILE A 415 -1.15 13.78 -7.71
N MET A 416 -1.99 13.03 -6.99
CA MET A 416 -2.29 11.63 -7.24
C MET A 416 -3.46 11.51 -8.21
N THR A 417 -3.15 11.29 -9.48
CA THR A 417 -4.17 11.16 -10.54
C THR A 417 -4.89 9.82 -10.47
N THR A 418 -4.16 8.75 -10.12
CA THR A 418 -4.70 7.39 -10.03
C THR A 418 -4.18 6.67 -8.79
N VAL A 419 -5.09 6.07 -8.03
CA VAL A 419 -4.81 5.31 -6.81
C VAL A 419 -5.38 3.90 -6.92
N GLY A 420 -4.53 2.88 -6.81
CA GLY A 420 -4.94 1.46 -6.85
C GLY A 420 -5.11 0.83 -5.46
N SER A 421 -6.11 -0.04 -5.30
CA SER A 421 -6.34 -0.86 -4.11
C SER A 421 -6.75 -2.30 -4.49
N GLN A 422 -6.32 -3.27 -3.68
CA GLN A 422 -6.62 -4.70 -3.85
C GLN A 422 -7.16 -5.31 -2.57
N ASP A 423 -7.70 -6.51 -2.63
CA ASP A 423 -8.56 -7.13 -1.61
C ASP A 423 -7.85 -7.68 -0.36
N THR A 424 -6.53 -7.77 -0.35
CA THR A 424 -5.74 -8.20 0.83
C THR A 424 -5.09 -7.05 1.58
N THR A 425 -4.98 -5.86 0.98
CA THR A 425 -4.59 -4.60 1.62
C THR A 425 -5.77 -3.65 1.79
N GLY A 426 -6.80 -3.78 0.96
CA GLY A 426 -8.02 -2.97 0.95
C GLY A 426 -8.74 -2.90 2.28
N PRO A 427 -8.93 -4.00 3.03
CA PRO A 427 -9.49 -3.93 4.39
C PRO A 427 -8.67 -3.04 5.35
N MET A 428 -7.33 -3.08 5.28
CA MET A 428 -6.49 -2.16 6.06
C MET A 428 -6.61 -0.73 5.54
N THR A 429 -6.60 -0.52 4.23
CA THR A 429 -6.77 0.81 3.62
C THR A 429 -8.12 1.44 3.99
N ARG A 430 -9.19 0.65 4.05
CA ARG A 430 -10.51 1.06 4.57
C ARG A 430 -10.40 1.55 6.01
N ASP A 431 -9.72 0.81 6.87
CA ASP A 431 -9.60 1.17 8.28
C ASP A 431 -8.74 2.44 8.47
N GLU A 432 -7.66 2.60 7.71
CA GLU A 432 -6.89 3.85 7.68
C GLU A 432 -7.72 5.04 7.12
N LEU A 433 -8.55 4.84 6.11
CA LEU A 433 -9.48 5.86 5.59
C LEU A 433 -10.52 6.28 6.63
N LYS A 434 -11.00 5.34 7.46
CA LYS A 434 -11.92 5.65 8.56
C LYS A 434 -11.24 6.52 9.60
N GLU A 435 -10.02 6.18 10.02
CA GLU A 435 -9.24 6.97 10.99
C GLU A 435 -8.88 8.36 10.46
N LEU A 436 -8.59 8.48 9.16
CA LEU A 436 -8.39 9.76 8.46
C LEU A 436 -9.70 10.55 8.25
N ALA A 437 -10.83 10.10 8.81
CA ALA A 437 -12.12 10.75 8.65
C ALA A 437 -12.54 11.00 7.18
N CYS A 438 -12.12 10.11 6.26
CA CYS A 438 -12.38 10.26 4.83
C CYS A 438 -13.82 9.85 4.48
N LEU A 439 -14.61 10.83 4.03
CA LEU A 439 -15.98 10.67 3.53
C LEU A 439 -16.08 10.70 2.00
N GLY A 440 -15.02 11.13 1.30
CA GLY A 440 -14.95 11.18 -0.15
C GLY A 440 -13.50 11.27 -0.62
N PHE A 441 -13.21 10.74 -1.81
CA PHE A 441 -11.87 10.82 -2.39
C PHE A 441 -11.65 12.14 -3.12
N SER A 442 -10.48 12.74 -2.92
CA SER A 442 -10.02 13.90 -3.69
C SER A 442 -9.10 13.49 -4.84
N ALA A 443 -8.50 12.29 -4.79
CA ALA A 443 -7.78 11.73 -5.93
C ALA A 443 -8.73 11.55 -7.13
N ASP A 444 -8.24 11.82 -8.34
CA ASP A 444 -9.09 11.84 -9.54
C ASP A 444 -9.65 10.46 -9.91
N LEU A 445 -8.96 9.38 -9.54
CA LEU A 445 -9.49 8.02 -9.65
C LEU A 445 -8.93 7.16 -8.51
N VAL A 446 -9.81 6.49 -7.78
CA VAL A 446 -9.48 5.42 -6.84
C VAL A 446 -10.15 4.14 -7.32
N MET A 447 -9.38 3.06 -7.51
CA MET A 447 -9.90 1.78 -7.98
C MET A 447 -9.65 0.66 -6.96
N GLN A 448 -10.67 -0.15 -6.68
CA GLN A 448 -10.59 -1.35 -5.85
C GLN A 448 -10.80 -2.62 -6.70
N SER A 449 -9.95 -3.63 -6.51
CA SER A 449 -10.04 -4.95 -7.14
C SER A 449 -10.29 -6.09 -6.15
N PHE A 450 -10.66 -7.26 -6.66
CA PHE A 450 -10.90 -8.49 -5.88
C PHE A 450 -10.18 -9.68 -6.51
N CYS A 451 -8.85 -9.61 -6.57
CA CYS A 451 -8.04 -10.53 -7.37
C CYS A 451 -7.23 -11.54 -6.57
N HIS A 452 -6.97 -11.28 -5.29
CA HIS A 452 -6.14 -12.15 -4.44
C HIS A 452 -6.96 -13.17 -3.67
N THR A 453 -8.26 -12.93 -3.47
CA THR A 453 -9.14 -13.72 -2.60
C THR A 453 -10.35 -14.32 -3.32
N ALA A 454 -10.53 -14.07 -4.62
CA ALA A 454 -11.72 -14.50 -5.36
C ALA A 454 -11.80 -16.02 -5.63
N ALA A 455 -10.66 -16.71 -5.75
CA ALA A 455 -10.66 -18.10 -6.22
C ALA A 455 -11.17 -19.09 -5.16
N TYR A 456 -10.76 -18.93 -3.90
CA TYR A 456 -11.13 -19.81 -2.79
C TYR A 456 -11.48 -19.00 -1.53
N PRO A 457 -12.54 -18.17 -1.57
CA PRO A 457 -12.82 -17.19 -0.52
C PRO A 457 -13.16 -17.87 0.80
N LYS A 458 -12.52 -17.44 1.89
CA LYS A 458 -12.91 -17.77 3.27
C LYS A 458 -14.13 -16.94 3.66
N PRO A 459 -14.87 -17.27 4.74
CA PRO A 459 -16.04 -16.49 5.17
C PRO A 459 -15.77 -14.97 5.35
N VAL A 460 -14.57 -14.62 5.84
CA VAL A 460 -14.15 -13.21 5.98
C VAL A 460 -13.83 -12.53 4.64
N ASP A 461 -13.39 -13.28 3.64
CA ASP A 461 -13.19 -12.76 2.28
C ASP A 461 -14.55 -12.48 1.64
N ILE A 462 -15.54 -13.37 1.83
CA ILE A 462 -16.92 -13.15 1.36
C ILE A 462 -17.51 -11.87 1.97
N LYS A 463 -17.31 -11.65 3.28
CA LYS A 463 -17.71 -10.41 3.95
C LYS A 463 -17.02 -9.20 3.31
N THR A 464 -15.73 -9.30 3.02
CA THR A 464 -14.97 -8.25 2.33
C THR A 464 -15.53 -7.98 0.93
N HIS A 465 -15.90 -9.01 0.17
CA HIS A 465 -16.50 -8.87 -1.16
C HIS A 465 -17.87 -8.20 -1.14
N GLN A 466 -18.59 -8.28 -0.01
CA GLN A 466 -19.89 -7.64 0.17
C GLN A 466 -19.76 -6.18 0.65
N GLU A 467 -18.84 -5.88 1.57
CA GLU A 467 -18.79 -4.57 2.24
C GLU A 467 -17.82 -3.58 1.58
N LEU A 468 -16.70 -4.06 1.04
CA LEU A 468 -15.64 -3.18 0.52
C LEU A 468 -16.03 -2.43 -0.77
N PRO A 469 -16.81 -3.00 -1.73
CA PRO A 469 -17.27 -2.26 -2.90
C PRO A 469 -18.04 -1.00 -2.52
N ASP A 470 -19.05 -1.13 -1.66
CA ASP A 470 -19.91 -0.02 -1.24
C ASP A 470 -19.11 1.06 -0.49
N PHE A 471 -18.17 0.65 0.37
CA PHE A 471 -17.30 1.59 1.08
C PHE A 471 -16.46 2.46 0.12
N ILE A 472 -15.95 1.86 -0.97
CA ILE A 472 -15.14 2.55 -1.97
C ILE A 472 -16.03 3.42 -2.87
N SER A 473 -17.15 2.90 -3.35
CA SER A 473 -18.04 3.63 -4.26
C SER A 473 -18.78 4.78 -3.58
N SER A 474 -19.13 4.64 -2.29
CA SER A 474 -19.73 5.75 -1.53
C SER A 474 -18.80 6.96 -1.39
N ARG A 475 -17.51 6.80 -1.71
CA ARG A 475 -16.48 7.84 -1.69
C ARG A 475 -16.08 8.31 -3.09
N GLY A 476 -16.79 7.88 -4.13
CA GLY A 476 -16.49 8.19 -5.53
C GLY A 476 -15.43 7.29 -6.17
N GLY A 477 -15.11 6.14 -5.56
CA GLY A 477 -14.20 5.16 -6.13
C GLY A 477 -14.88 4.15 -7.06
N VAL A 478 -14.09 3.50 -7.90
CA VAL A 478 -14.53 2.43 -8.81
C VAL A 478 -14.20 1.07 -8.18
N ALA A 479 -15.21 0.22 -7.95
CA ALA A 479 -15.01 -1.13 -7.44
C ALA A 479 -15.23 -2.15 -8.57
N LEU A 480 -14.22 -3.00 -8.80
CA LEU A 480 -14.34 -4.19 -9.62
C LEU A 480 -15.08 -5.30 -8.86
N ARG A 481 -15.29 -6.45 -9.50
CA ARG A 481 -16.03 -7.58 -8.94
C ARG A 481 -15.10 -8.79 -8.77
N PRO A 482 -15.34 -9.68 -7.78
CA PRO A 482 -14.66 -10.97 -7.72
C PRO A 482 -14.78 -11.73 -9.04
N GLY A 483 -13.66 -12.20 -9.58
CA GLY A 483 -13.58 -12.88 -10.89
C GLY A 483 -13.34 -11.95 -12.09
N ASP A 484 -13.31 -10.63 -11.92
CA ASP A 484 -12.89 -9.71 -12.99
C ASP A 484 -11.40 -9.88 -13.35
N GLY A 485 -10.58 -10.20 -12.34
CA GLY A 485 -9.15 -10.46 -12.50
C GLY A 485 -8.24 -9.44 -11.83
N ILE A 486 -6.97 -9.50 -12.19
CA ILE A 486 -5.82 -8.87 -11.53
C ILE A 486 -5.89 -7.35 -11.57
N ILE A 487 -5.66 -6.72 -10.42
CA ILE A 487 -5.67 -5.26 -10.22
C ILE A 487 -4.98 -4.50 -11.36
N HIS A 488 -3.73 -4.83 -11.70
CA HIS A 488 -2.91 -4.02 -12.61
C HIS A 488 -3.36 -4.13 -14.06
N SER A 489 -3.89 -5.28 -14.47
CA SER A 489 -4.46 -5.50 -15.81
C SER A 489 -5.71 -4.65 -16.07
N TRP A 490 -6.39 -4.21 -14.99
CA TRP A 490 -7.50 -3.26 -15.04
C TRP A 490 -7.03 -1.82 -14.80
N LEU A 491 -6.24 -1.59 -13.74
CA LEU A 491 -5.77 -0.26 -13.35
C LEU A 491 -4.97 0.42 -14.46
N ASN A 492 -4.11 -0.34 -15.16
CA ASN A 492 -3.30 0.18 -16.27
C ASN A 492 -4.18 0.70 -17.41
N ARG A 493 -5.38 0.11 -17.62
CA ARG A 493 -6.38 0.59 -18.57
C ARG A 493 -7.16 1.83 -18.11
N MET A 494 -6.87 2.34 -16.91
CA MET A 494 -7.48 3.56 -16.35
C MET A 494 -6.49 4.71 -16.18
N LEU A 495 -5.26 4.56 -16.67
CA LEU A 495 -4.19 5.54 -16.51
C LEU A 495 -4.31 6.69 -17.51
N LEU A 496 -3.72 7.83 -17.16
CA LEU A 496 -3.44 8.93 -18.08
C LEU A 496 -1.93 9.06 -18.28
N PRO A 497 -1.44 9.28 -19.51
CA PRO A 497 -0.01 9.46 -19.78
C PRO A 497 0.60 10.61 -18.98
N ASP A 498 1.86 10.47 -18.59
CA ASP A 498 2.66 11.48 -17.85
C ASP A 498 2.06 11.94 -16.51
N THR A 499 1.17 11.14 -15.91
CA THR A 499 0.60 11.43 -14.60
C THR A 499 1.24 10.59 -13.50
N VAL A 500 1.09 11.06 -12.26
CA VAL A 500 1.63 10.40 -11.07
C VAL A 500 0.50 9.70 -10.31
N GLY A 501 0.80 8.55 -9.72
CA GLY A 501 -0.12 7.88 -8.81
C GLY A 501 0.56 6.96 -7.80
N THR A 502 -0.27 6.17 -7.11
CA THR A 502 0.17 5.22 -6.10
C THR A 502 -0.79 4.02 -6.02
N GLY A 503 -0.47 3.04 -5.18
CA GLY A 503 -1.40 1.97 -4.88
C GLY A 503 -0.96 1.12 -3.70
N GLY A 504 -1.95 0.48 -3.06
CA GLY A 504 -1.80 -0.45 -1.95
C GLY A 504 -1.25 -1.82 -2.36
N ASP A 505 -0.36 -1.83 -3.35
CA ASP A 505 0.27 -3.02 -3.90
C ASP A 505 1.64 -2.66 -4.48
N SER A 506 2.68 -3.42 -4.12
CA SER A 506 4.07 -3.14 -4.53
C SER A 506 4.33 -3.22 -6.03
N HIS A 507 3.42 -3.85 -6.79
CA HIS A 507 3.48 -3.97 -8.25
C HIS A 507 2.63 -2.90 -8.96
N THR A 508 2.16 -1.89 -8.22
CA THR A 508 1.57 -0.69 -8.84
C THR A 508 2.69 0.09 -9.54
N ARG A 509 3.02 -0.30 -10.77
CA ARG A 509 4.15 0.20 -11.57
C ARG A 509 3.66 0.65 -12.94
N PHE A 510 3.16 1.87 -13.01
CA PHE A 510 2.44 2.37 -14.18
C PHE A 510 3.30 2.29 -15.45
N PRO A 511 2.81 1.67 -16.54
CA PRO A 511 3.48 1.68 -17.83
C PRO A 511 3.27 3.01 -18.59
N LEU A 512 2.35 3.86 -18.12
CA LEU A 512 1.99 5.17 -18.68
C LEU A 512 2.01 6.21 -17.55
N GLY A 513 3.13 6.94 -17.42
CA GLY A 513 3.39 7.82 -16.29
C GLY A 513 4.35 7.20 -15.27
N ILE A 514 4.12 7.49 -13.99
CA ILE A 514 4.92 6.94 -12.89
C ILE A 514 4.05 6.71 -11.65
N SER A 515 4.36 5.66 -10.89
CA SER A 515 3.73 5.39 -9.60
C SER A 515 4.74 5.03 -8.53
N PHE A 516 4.42 5.43 -7.30
CA PHE A 516 5.17 5.08 -6.10
C PHE A 516 4.28 4.28 -5.15
N PRO A 517 4.38 2.93 -5.15
CA PRO A 517 3.61 2.09 -4.25
C PRO A 517 3.84 2.41 -2.78
N ALA A 518 2.82 2.20 -1.97
CA ALA A 518 2.91 2.49 -0.55
C ALA A 518 2.08 1.54 0.32
N GLY A 519 2.29 1.61 1.63
CA GLY A 519 1.44 0.94 2.60
C GLY A 519 0.06 1.60 2.69
N SER A 520 -0.91 0.87 3.26
CA SER A 520 -2.31 1.28 3.35
C SER A 520 -2.55 2.68 3.95
N GLY A 521 -1.72 3.14 4.88
CA GLY A 521 -1.86 4.47 5.48
C GLY A 521 -1.62 5.60 4.48
N LEU A 522 -0.51 5.54 3.75
CA LEU A 522 -0.19 6.53 2.72
C LEU A 522 -1.14 6.46 1.52
N VAL A 523 -1.59 5.26 1.17
CA VAL A 523 -2.60 5.07 0.11
C VAL A 523 -3.95 5.66 0.52
N ALA A 524 -4.35 5.51 1.78
CA ALA A 524 -5.53 6.16 2.33
C ALA A 524 -5.41 7.69 2.29
N PHE A 525 -4.25 8.23 2.70
CA PHE A 525 -3.95 9.66 2.61
C PHE A 525 -4.03 10.17 1.16
N ALA A 526 -3.38 9.46 0.22
CA ALA A 526 -3.38 9.79 -1.20
C ALA A 526 -4.78 9.80 -1.81
N GLY A 527 -5.60 8.79 -1.51
CA GLY A 527 -6.99 8.73 -1.96
C GLY A 527 -7.83 9.87 -1.37
N ALA A 528 -7.69 10.12 -0.06
CA ALA A 528 -8.48 11.12 0.66
C ALA A 528 -8.15 12.56 0.23
N LEU A 529 -6.86 12.90 0.11
CA LEU A 529 -6.41 14.28 -0.14
C LEU A 529 -6.01 14.55 -1.58
N GLY A 530 -5.86 13.52 -2.42
CA GLY A 530 -5.48 13.67 -3.82
C GLY A 530 -4.02 14.06 -4.05
N VAL A 531 -3.19 14.02 -3.00
CA VAL A 531 -1.74 14.30 -3.03
C VAL A 531 -1.01 13.28 -2.18
N MET A 532 0.30 13.11 -2.40
CA MET A 532 1.12 12.19 -1.60
C MET A 532 2.47 12.82 -1.28
N PRO A 533 2.94 12.80 -0.02
CA PRO A 533 4.31 13.21 0.30
C PRO A 533 5.31 12.29 -0.38
N LEU A 534 6.32 12.91 -1.00
CA LEU A 534 7.39 12.22 -1.70
C LEU A 534 8.70 12.99 -1.51
N ASP A 535 9.69 12.34 -0.91
CA ASP A 535 11.07 12.77 -1.04
C ASP A 535 11.63 12.19 -2.33
N MET A 536 11.92 13.08 -3.29
CA MET A 536 12.20 12.68 -4.66
C MET A 536 13.43 11.78 -4.72
N PRO A 537 13.32 10.53 -5.17
CA PRO A 537 14.47 9.65 -5.26
C PRO A 537 15.43 10.04 -6.40
N GLU A 538 16.66 9.55 -6.32
CA GLU A 538 17.57 9.52 -7.47
C GLU A 538 17.07 8.53 -8.54
N SER A 539 17.55 8.67 -9.77
CA SER A 539 17.21 7.78 -10.89
C SER A 539 18.38 6.94 -11.37
N VAL A 540 18.10 5.73 -11.86
CA VAL A 540 19.03 4.87 -12.62
C VAL A 540 18.44 4.69 -14.01
N LEU A 541 19.23 4.99 -15.04
CA LEU A 541 18.83 4.79 -16.44
C LEU A 541 19.25 3.39 -16.90
N VAL A 542 18.30 2.61 -17.42
CA VAL A 542 18.57 1.40 -18.20
C VAL A 542 18.22 1.68 -19.65
N LYS A 543 19.20 1.54 -20.54
CA LYS A 543 19.03 1.81 -21.97
C LYS A 543 19.31 0.55 -22.79
N PHE A 544 18.29 0.09 -23.50
CA PHE A 544 18.41 -1.03 -24.41
C PHE A 544 18.84 -0.58 -25.80
N THR A 545 19.68 -1.37 -26.46
CA THR A 545 20.10 -1.20 -27.85
C THR A 545 20.09 -2.54 -28.58
N GLY A 546 20.22 -2.54 -29.90
CA GLY A 546 20.21 -3.75 -30.72
C GLY A 546 18.82 -4.36 -30.88
N GLU A 547 18.78 -5.62 -31.32
CA GLU A 547 17.55 -6.37 -31.60
C GLU A 547 17.51 -7.68 -30.80
N LEU A 548 16.31 -8.10 -30.41
CA LEU A 548 16.09 -9.38 -29.74
C LEU A 548 16.56 -10.54 -30.62
N GLN A 549 17.32 -11.46 -30.02
CA GLN A 549 17.75 -12.68 -30.70
C GLN A 549 16.58 -13.68 -30.81
N PRO A 550 16.59 -14.58 -31.82
CA PRO A 550 15.55 -15.60 -31.97
C PRO A 550 15.35 -16.41 -30.68
N GLY A 551 14.10 -16.60 -30.28
CA GLY A 551 13.72 -17.32 -29.05
C GLY A 551 13.86 -16.51 -27.75
N ILE A 552 14.41 -15.30 -27.78
CA ILE A 552 14.48 -14.42 -26.60
C ILE A 552 13.20 -13.61 -26.46
N THR A 553 12.67 -13.56 -25.25
CA THR A 553 11.39 -12.92 -24.94
C THR A 553 11.60 -11.63 -24.16
N LEU A 554 10.55 -10.83 -24.01
CA LEU A 554 10.61 -9.63 -23.18
C LEU A 554 10.89 -9.96 -21.69
N ARG A 555 10.44 -11.13 -21.23
CA ARG A 555 10.73 -11.58 -19.87
C ARG A 555 12.21 -11.89 -19.65
N ASP A 556 12.94 -12.28 -20.70
CA ASP A 556 14.39 -12.41 -20.63
C ASP A 556 15.08 -11.04 -20.56
N VAL A 557 14.53 -10.03 -21.25
CA VAL A 557 14.99 -8.62 -21.15
C VAL A 557 14.82 -8.08 -19.73
N VAL A 558 13.71 -8.40 -19.07
CA VAL A 558 13.49 -8.09 -17.64
C VAL A 558 14.61 -8.68 -16.79
N ASN A 559 14.94 -9.96 -16.99
CA ASN A 559 15.99 -10.64 -16.24
C ASN A 559 17.42 -10.25 -16.67
N ALA A 560 17.60 -9.62 -17.85
CA ALA A 560 18.88 -9.09 -18.29
C ALA A 560 19.33 -7.88 -17.45
N ILE A 561 18.39 -7.08 -16.93
CA ILE A 561 18.69 -5.92 -16.06
C ILE A 561 19.51 -6.34 -14.82
N PRO A 562 19.03 -7.24 -13.95
CA PRO A 562 19.82 -7.70 -12.82
C PRO A 562 21.07 -8.47 -13.24
N TYR A 563 21.02 -9.22 -14.35
CA TYR A 563 22.15 -10.01 -14.82
C TYR A 563 23.35 -9.11 -15.19
N VAL A 564 23.11 -8.05 -15.97
CA VAL A 564 24.14 -7.08 -16.34
C VAL A 564 24.58 -6.24 -15.13
N ALA A 565 23.67 -5.87 -14.23
CA ALA A 565 24.02 -5.16 -13.01
C ALA A 565 24.97 -5.98 -12.11
N MET A 566 24.77 -7.30 -12.01
CA MET A 566 25.66 -8.20 -11.29
C MET A 566 27.05 -8.30 -11.95
N GLN A 567 27.10 -8.40 -13.28
CA GLN A 567 28.37 -8.41 -14.03
C GLN A 567 29.18 -7.12 -13.81
N LYS A 568 28.49 -5.98 -13.64
CA LYS A 568 29.09 -4.67 -13.33
C LYS A 568 29.40 -4.48 -11.84
N GLY A 569 29.06 -5.43 -10.97
CA GLY A 569 29.26 -5.32 -9.51
C GLY A 569 28.34 -4.33 -8.80
N LEU A 570 27.26 -3.91 -9.47
CA LEU A 570 26.25 -2.96 -8.98
C LEU A 570 25.12 -3.65 -8.19
N LEU A 571 25.02 -4.97 -8.32
CA LEU A 571 24.06 -5.81 -7.63
C LEU A 571 24.74 -7.08 -7.10
N THR A 572 24.41 -7.49 -5.88
CA THR A 572 24.88 -8.76 -5.29
C THR A 572 23.72 -9.60 -4.78
N VAL A 573 23.87 -10.93 -4.87
CA VAL A 573 22.90 -11.91 -4.32
C VAL A 573 23.06 -12.06 -2.79
N GLU A 574 24.30 -12.01 -2.29
CA GLU A 574 24.60 -12.11 -0.85
C GLU A 574 23.82 -11.08 -0.04
N LYS A 575 23.21 -11.53 1.07
CA LYS A 575 22.32 -10.70 1.88
C LYS A 575 23.11 -9.79 2.82
N GLN A 576 24.20 -10.31 3.38
CA GLN A 576 25.08 -9.51 4.22
C GLN A 576 25.80 -8.46 3.36
N ASN A 577 25.70 -7.18 3.73
CA ASN A 577 26.27 -6.05 2.99
C ASN A 577 25.83 -6.00 1.51
N LYS A 578 24.57 -6.38 1.24
CA LYS A 578 24.00 -6.42 -0.11
C LYS A 578 24.18 -5.10 -0.85
N LYS A 579 24.79 -5.14 -2.03
CA LYS A 579 24.82 -4.02 -2.98
C LYS A 579 23.61 -4.12 -3.89
N ASN A 580 22.89 -3.02 -4.05
CA ASN A 580 21.80 -2.90 -5.00
C ASN A 580 21.67 -1.44 -5.45
N ILE A 581 22.19 -1.12 -6.65
CA ILE A 581 22.14 0.23 -7.22
C ILE A 581 20.71 0.77 -7.35
N PHE A 582 19.73 -0.11 -7.57
CA PHE A 582 18.33 0.22 -7.80
C PHE A 582 17.54 0.52 -6.52
N SER A 583 18.02 0.02 -5.37
CA SER A 583 17.29 0.11 -4.11
C SER A 583 17.02 1.57 -3.73
N GLY A 584 15.73 1.91 -3.57
CA GLY A 584 15.30 3.27 -3.22
C GLY A 584 15.43 4.30 -4.33
N LYS A 585 15.74 3.90 -5.56
CA LYS A 585 15.82 4.80 -6.72
C LYS A 585 14.65 4.58 -7.66
N ILE A 586 14.47 5.50 -8.61
CA ILE A 586 13.58 5.33 -9.75
C ILE A 586 14.33 4.59 -10.85
N LEU A 587 13.73 3.55 -11.41
CA LEU A 587 14.23 2.90 -12.62
C LEU A 587 13.62 3.58 -13.85
N GLU A 588 14.45 4.21 -14.67
CA GLU A 588 14.01 4.81 -15.94
C GLU A 588 14.50 3.95 -17.11
N ILE A 589 13.60 3.61 -18.03
CA ILE A 589 13.88 2.65 -19.12
C ILE A 589 13.71 3.32 -20.48
N GLU A 590 14.73 3.17 -21.34
CA GLU A 590 14.73 3.65 -22.73
C GLU A 590 15.20 2.57 -23.72
N GLY A 591 14.96 2.81 -25.01
CA GLY A 591 15.47 1.97 -26.11
C GLY A 591 14.43 1.05 -26.76
N LEU A 592 13.22 0.96 -26.19
CA LEU A 592 12.15 0.08 -26.66
C LEU A 592 10.82 0.84 -26.87
N PRO A 593 10.79 1.91 -27.68
CA PRO A 593 9.65 2.84 -27.73
C PRO A 593 8.37 2.22 -28.33
N ASN A 594 8.48 1.11 -29.06
CA ASN A 594 7.38 0.51 -29.82
C ASN A 594 6.80 -0.75 -29.14
N LEU A 595 7.18 -1.03 -27.89
CA LEU A 595 6.50 -2.08 -27.10
C LEU A 595 5.05 -1.69 -26.89
N LYS A 596 4.12 -2.65 -26.98
CA LYS A 596 2.75 -2.42 -26.53
C LYS A 596 2.73 -2.09 -25.03
N VAL A 597 1.69 -1.40 -24.57
CA VAL A 597 1.64 -0.93 -23.17
C VAL A 597 1.63 -2.11 -22.18
N GLU A 598 0.97 -3.22 -22.52
CA GLU A 598 0.99 -4.43 -21.70
C GLU A 598 2.38 -5.08 -21.66
N GLN A 599 3.16 -4.97 -22.73
CA GLN A 599 4.55 -5.44 -22.76
C GLN A 599 5.44 -4.53 -21.92
N ALA A 600 5.30 -3.21 -22.08
CA ALA A 600 6.03 -2.22 -21.28
C ALA A 600 5.80 -2.46 -19.77
N PHE A 601 4.61 -2.92 -19.39
CA PHE A 601 4.31 -3.28 -18.02
C PHE A 601 5.14 -4.46 -17.49
N GLU A 602 5.57 -5.42 -18.31
CA GLU A 602 6.46 -6.50 -17.84
C GLU A 602 7.79 -5.94 -17.28
N LEU A 603 8.30 -4.87 -17.89
CA LEU A 603 9.52 -4.18 -17.45
C LEU A 603 9.26 -3.32 -16.21
N THR A 604 8.18 -2.52 -16.21
CA THR A 604 7.88 -1.64 -15.07
C THR A 604 7.46 -2.44 -13.84
N ASP A 605 6.70 -3.52 -13.99
CA ASP A 605 6.22 -4.40 -12.93
C ASP A 605 7.40 -4.98 -12.12
N ALA A 606 8.37 -5.56 -12.82
CA ALA A 606 9.56 -6.18 -12.23
C ALA A 606 10.53 -5.20 -11.53
N SER A 607 10.36 -3.88 -11.70
CA SER A 607 11.09 -2.88 -10.91
C SER A 607 10.86 -3.04 -9.40
N ALA A 608 9.72 -3.61 -8.99
CA ALA A 608 9.42 -3.88 -7.60
C ALA A 608 10.46 -4.83 -6.98
N GLU A 609 10.87 -5.87 -7.71
CA GLU A 609 11.87 -6.84 -7.28
C GLU A 609 13.28 -6.28 -7.26
N ARG A 610 13.52 -5.13 -7.89
CA ARG A 610 14.79 -4.38 -7.77
C ARG A 610 14.82 -3.47 -6.54
N SER A 611 13.76 -3.45 -5.74
CA SER A 611 13.54 -2.51 -4.64
C SER A 611 13.49 -1.04 -5.10
N CYS A 612 13.08 -0.79 -6.35
CA CYS A 612 12.86 0.56 -6.85
C CYS A 612 11.69 1.25 -6.13
N ALA A 613 11.84 2.54 -5.88
CA ALA A 613 10.77 3.39 -5.35
C ALA A 613 9.66 3.57 -6.40
N GLY A 614 10.04 3.79 -7.66
CA GLY A 614 9.15 3.93 -8.81
C GLY A 614 9.83 3.48 -10.09
N CYS A 615 9.09 3.44 -11.19
CA CYS A 615 9.63 3.15 -12.51
C CYS A 615 8.88 3.94 -13.58
N THR A 616 9.58 4.32 -14.65
CA THR A 616 8.99 4.86 -15.86
C THR A 616 9.70 4.28 -17.09
N ILE A 617 9.00 4.22 -18.21
CA ILE A 617 9.51 3.71 -19.48
C ILE A 617 9.09 4.65 -20.61
N LYS A 618 10.03 4.96 -21.49
CA LYS A 618 9.78 5.82 -22.64
C LYS A 618 9.14 5.02 -23.78
N LEU A 619 7.91 5.38 -24.13
CA LEU A 619 7.12 4.79 -25.23
C LEU A 619 6.77 5.83 -26.29
N SER A 620 6.37 5.37 -27.48
CA SER A 620 5.90 6.23 -28.57
C SER A 620 4.45 6.67 -28.38
N GLU A 621 4.10 7.84 -28.93
CA GLU A 621 2.73 8.36 -28.91
C GLU A 621 1.73 7.40 -29.56
N GLU A 622 2.12 6.73 -30.65
CA GLU A 622 1.27 5.76 -31.37
C GLU A 622 0.88 4.57 -30.49
N THR A 623 1.86 4.00 -29.78
CA THR A 623 1.64 2.91 -28.82
C THR A 623 0.62 3.29 -27.75
N ILE A 624 0.76 4.48 -27.19
CA ILE A 624 -0.11 4.97 -26.13
C ILE A 624 -1.51 5.25 -26.69
N ALA A 625 -1.59 5.86 -27.88
CA ALA A 625 -2.86 6.17 -28.53
C ALA A 625 -3.68 4.90 -28.86
N GLU A 626 -3.04 3.83 -29.34
CA GLU A 626 -3.69 2.54 -29.56
C GLU A 626 -4.33 2.02 -28.26
N TYR A 627 -3.56 2.01 -27.17
CA TYR A 627 -4.03 1.51 -25.88
C TYR A 627 -5.18 2.35 -25.32
N LEU A 628 -5.12 3.69 -25.42
CA LEU A 628 -6.17 4.56 -24.92
C LEU A 628 -7.49 4.42 -25.68
N ARG A 629 -7.47 4.19 -27.01
CA ARG A 629 -8.71 3.91 -27.78
C ARG A 629 -9.41 2.65 -27.27
N SER A 630 -8.65 1.57 -27.11
CA SER A 630 -9.14 0.31 -26.51
C SER A 630 -9.69 0.55 -25.10
N ASN A 631 -8.99 1.32 -24.27
CA ASN A 631 -9.40 1.61 -22.90
C ASN A 631 -10.69 2.43 -22.81
N ILE A 632 -10.91 3.40 -23.71
CA ILE A 632 -12.15 4.17 -23.77
C ILE A 632 -13.35 3.24 -24.02
N ALA A 633 -13.21 2.29 -24.94
CA ALA A 633 -14.26 1.30 -25.22
C ALA A 633 -14.52 0.41 -23.98
N LEU A 634 -13.47 -0.02 -23.28
CA LEU A 634 -13.59 -0.78 -22.03
C LEU A 634 -14.28 -0.02 -20.91
N LEU A 635 -13.88 1.22 -20.66
CA LEU A 635 -14.48 2.04 -19.61
C LEU A 635 -15.95 2.36 -19.91
N THR A 636 -16.28 2.62 -21.18
CA THR A 636 -17.67 2.78 -21.62
C THR A 636 -18.47 1.49 -21.40
N ASN A 637 -17.90 0.33 -21.73
CA ASN A 637 -18.49 -0.98 -21.43
C ASN A 637 -18.72 -1.20 -19.92
N MET A 638 -17.77 -0.80 -19.06
CA MET A 638 -17.93 -0.91 -17.61
C MET A 638 -19.15 -0.12 -17.11
N VAL A 639 -19.36 1.10 -17.63
CA VAL A 639 -20.56 1.88 -17.30
C VAL A 639 -21.82 1.16 -17.77
N ALA A 640 -21.83 0.66 -19.00
CA ALA A 640 -22.96 -0.11 -19.53
C ALA A 640 -23.27 -1.35 -18.68
N ARG A 641 -22.25 -2.03 -18.14
CA ARG A 641 -22.37 -3.21 -17.26
C ARG A 641 -22.68 -2.88 -15.79
N GLY A 642 -22.91 -1.60 -15.47
CA GLY A 642 -23.29 -1.15 -14.14
C GLY A 642 -22.16 -1.24 -13.11
N TYR A 643 -20.91 -1.00 -13.50
CA TYR A 643 -19.84 -0.79 -12.51
C TYR A 643 -20.12 0.50 -11.71
N SER A 644 -19.69 0.51 -10.44
CA SER A 644 -19.99 1.61 -9.53
C SER A 644 -19.29 2.91 -9.93
N ASP A 645 -19.93 4.04 -9.63
CA ASP A 645 -19.48 5.41 -9.92
C ASP A 645 -19.19 5.70 -11.41
N ALA A 646 -20.24 5.63 -12.23
CA ALA A 646 -20.17 5.99 -13.65
C ALA A 646 -19.63 7.41 -13.90
N ARG A 647 -19.81 8.33 -12.95
CA ARG A 647 -19.29 9.70 -13.04
C ARG A 647 -17.75 9.71 -13.10
N THR A 648 -17.08 8.96 -12.24
CA THR A 648 -15.61 8.87 -12.23
C THR A 648 -15.10 8.15 -13.46
N ILE A 649 -15.75 7.07 -13.88
CA ILE A 649 -15.38 6.34 -15.11
C ILE A 649 -15.48 7.25 -16.33
N MET A 650 -16.60 7.95 -16.52
CA MET A 650 -16.79 8.84 -17.67
C MET A 650 -15.92 10.11 -17.60
N ARG A 651 -15.59 10.61 -16.40
CA ARG A 651 -14.57 11.66 -16.24
C ARG A 651 -13.21 11.20 -16.73
N ARG A 652 -12.82 9.95 -16.47
CA ARG A 652 -11.57 9.37 -16.97
C ARG A 652 -11.60 9.20 -18.50
N VAL A 653 -12.71 8.69 -19.06
CA VAL A 653 -12.91 8.59 -20.52
C VAL A 653 -12.73 9.94 -21.21
N ALA A 654 -13.35 11.00 -20.68
CA ALA A 654 -13.23 12.34 -21.25
C ALA A 654 -11.77 12.84 -21.29
N LYS A 655 -10.99 12.60 -20.23
CA LYS A 655 -9.56 12.97 -20.19
C LYS A 655 -8.70 12.12 -21.12
N MET A 656 -9.03 10.85 -21.31
CA MET A 656 -8.36 10.01 -22.32
C MET A 656 -8.62 10.53 -23.73
N GLN A 657 -9.87 10.93 -24.02
CA GLN A 657 -10.22 11.54 -25.30
C GLN A 657 -9.49 12.88 -25.51
N GLU A 658 -9.43 13.73 -24.48
CA GLU A 658 -8.67 14.99 -24.53
C GLU A 658 -7.19 14.78 -24.87
N TRP A 659 -6.56 13.74 -24.31
CA TRP A 659 -5.19 13.40 -24.67
C TRP A 659 -5.09 12.86 -26.11
N LEU A 660 -6.05 12.05 -26.58
CA LEU A 660 -6.06 11.54 -27.95
C LEU A 660 -6.25 12.64 -29.00
N ASP A 661 -6.98 13.71 -28.66
CA ASP A 661 -7.19 14.86 -29.53
C ASP A 661 -5.89 15.71 -29.65
N HIS A 662 -5.06 15.70 -28.59
CA HIS A 662 -3.80 16.46 -28.50
C HIS A 662 -2.67 15.63 -27.86
N PRO A 663 -2.17 14.58 -28.55
CA PRO A 663 -1.19 13.67 -27.96
C PRO A 663 0.14 14.40 -27.77
N VAL A 664 0.55 14.54 -26.51
CA VAL A 664 1.84 15.11 -26.12
C VAL A 664 2.41 14.26 -25.01
N LEU A 665 3.70 13.92 -25.15
CA LEU A 665 4.47 13.23 -24.13
C LEU A 665 5.64 14.08 -23.63
N LEU A 666 5.91 13.98 -22.33
CA LEU A 666 7.13 14.46 -21.72
C LEU A 666 8.33 13.62 -22.21
N SER A 667 9.51 14.23 -22.15
CA SER A 667 10.78 13.55 -22.44
C SER A 667 11.86 14.08 -21.52
N ALA A 668 12.76 13.21 -21.07
CA ALA A 668 13.95 13.61 -20.33
C ALA A 668 14.75 14.67 -21.12
N ASP A 669 15.36 15.62 -20.40
CA ASP A 669 16.32 16.54 -21.00
C ASP A 669 17.59 15.80 -21.41
N ALA A 670 18.25 16.29 -22.46
CA ALA A 670 19.43 15.64 -23.04
C ALA A 670 20.63 15.59 -22.07
N ASP A 671 20.69 16.49 -21.09
CA ASP A 671 21.76 16.60 -20.09
C ASP A 671 21.30 16.18 -18.68
N ALA A 672 20.19 15.45 -18.56
CA ALA A 672 19.67 14.96 -17.29
C ALA A 672 20.68 14.06 -16.56
N GLU A 673 20.75 14.19 -15.24
CA GLU A 673 21.69 13.45 -14.39
C GLU A 673 21.04 12.18 -13.81
N TYR A 674 21.78 11.06 -13.87
CA TYR A 674 21.40 9.77 -13.30
C TYR A 674 22.48 9.32 -12.32
N ALA A 675 22.07 8.60 -11.28
CA ALA A 675 23.01 7.99 -10.33
C ALA A 675 23.86 6.89 -10.99
N GLU A 676 23.32 6.23 -12.02
CA GLU A 676 24.01 5.24 -12.85
C GLU A 676 23.30 5.10 -14.20
N ILE A 677 24.07 4.75 -15.25
CA ILE A 677 23.56 4.42 -16.58
C ILE A 677 24.02 3.01 -16.97
N ILE A 678 23.06 2.12 -17.18
CA ILE A 678 23.29 0.73 -17.58
C ILE A 678 22.81 0.54 -19.00
N GLU A 679 23.76 0.40 -19.92
CA GLU A 679 23.46 0.03 -21.31
C GLU A 679 23.44 -1.49 -21.47
N ILE A 680 22.40 -2.00 -22.15
CA ILE A 680 22.19 -3.43 -22.40
C ILE A 680 21.95 -3.62 -23.90
N ASP A 681 22.92 -4.25 -24.58
CA ASP A 681 22.80 -4.63 -25.98
C ASP A 681 22.06 -5.97 -26.10
N LEU A 682 20.85 -5.93 -26.65
CA LEU A 682 19.97 -7.09 -26.82
C LEU A 682 20.57 -8.15 -27.76
N SER A 683 21.51 -7.78 -28.63
CA SER A 683 22.21 -8.74 -29.48
C SER A 683 23.14 -9.68 -28.70
N GLN A 684 23.53 -9.29 -27.47
CA GLN A 684 24.37 -10.09 -26.58
C GLN A 684 23.57 -11.08 -25.72
N ILE A 685 22.24 -10.98 -25.72
CA ILE A 685 21.37 -11.89 -24.99
C ILE A 685 20.99 -13.02 -25.96
N THR A 686 21.71 -14.14 -25.87
CA THR A 686 21.64 -15.25 -26.85
C THR A 686 20.97 -16.51 -26.31
N GLU A 687 20.64 -16.54 -25.02
CA GLU A 687 19.87 -17.62 -24.39
C GLU A 687 18.93 -17.05 -23.31
N PRO A 688 17.85 -17.77 -22.96
CA PRO A 688 16.93 -17.34 -21.92
C PRO A 688 17.61 -17.10 -20.57
N ILE A 689 17.08 -16.16 -19.79
CA ILE A 689 17.58 -15.81 -18.47
C ILE A 689 16.46 -16.07 -17.45
N VAL A 690 16.77 -16.81 -16.39
CA VAL A 690 15.82 -17.15 -15.33
C VAL A 690 16.28 -16.62 -13.99
N ALA A 691 15.34 -16.27 -13.10
CA ALA A 691 15.66 -16.13 -11.68
C ALA A 691 15.65 -17.54 -11.05
N ALA A 692 16.80 -17.99 -10.57
CA ALA A 692 16.97 -19.27 -9.90
C ALA A 692 16.31 -19.24 -8.51
N PRO A 693 16.11 -20.42 -7.87
CA PRO A 693 15.22 -20.55 -6.73
C PRO A 693 15.45 -19.56 -5.60
N ASN A 694 14.34 -19.00 -5.14
CA ASN A 694 14.15 -18.36 -3.84
C ASN A 694 14.83 -17.01 -3.62
N ASP A 695 15.33 -16.39 -4.69
CA ASP A 695 15.74 -14.98 -4.73
C ASP A 695 15.52 -14.39 -6.14
N PRO A 696 14.69 -13.36 -6.32
CA PRO A 696 14.52 -12.69 -7.61
C PRO A 696 15.81 -12.06 -8.16
N ASP A 697 16.80 -11.77 -7.30
CA ASP A 697 18.13 -11.29 -7.70
C ASP A 697 19.05 -12.39 -8.22
N ASN A 698 18.77 -13.66 -7.94
CA ASN A 698 19.63 -14.79 -8.29
C ASN A 698 19.41 -15.22 -9.75
N VAL A 699 19.73 -14.32 -10.69
CA VAL A 699 19.54 -14.56 -12.12
C VAL A 699 20.66 -15.38 -12.74
N LYS A 700 20.29 -16.32 -13.61
CA LYS A 700 21.18 -17.25 -14.29
C LYS A 700 20.75 -17.43 -15.75
N LEU A 701 21.73 -17.67 -16.61
CA LEU A 701 21.48 -18.16 -17.96
C LEU A 701 20.88 -19.57 -17.91
N LEU A 702 20.02 -19.92 -18.88
CA LEU A 702 19.40 -21.24 -18.98
C LEU A 702 20.44 -22.37 -18.96
N SER A 703 21.55 -22.20 -19.66
CA SER A 703 22.68 -23.15 -19.69
C SER A 703 23.21 -23.53 -18.32
N ALA A 704 23.13 -22.63 -17.33
CA ALA A 704 23.62 -22.87 -15.98
C ALA A 704 22.67 -23.69 -15.10
N VAL A 705 21.43 -23.91 -15.54
CA VAL A 705 20.36 -24.60 -14.78
C VAL A 705 19.65 -25.67 -15.64
N ALA A 706 20.21 -25.98 -16.81
CA ALA A 706 19.62 -26.95 -17.73
C ALA A 706 19.49 -28.33 -17.08
N ASN A 707 18.37 -29.00 -17.36
CA ASN A 707 17.98 -30.31 -16.84
C ASN A 707 17.54 -30.36 -15.38
N ASP A 708 17.53 -29.23 -14.66
CA ASP A 708 16.92 -29.19 -13.33
C ASP A 708 15.45 -29.65 -13.41
N PRO A 709 15.00 -30.55 -12.50
CA PRO A 709 13.66 -31.13 -12.56
C PRO A 709 12.60 -30.07 -12.25
N VAL A 710 11.45 -30.15 -12.94
CA VAL A 710 10.30 -29.27 -12.73
C VAL A 710 9.07 -30.14 -12.55
N GLN A 711 8.46 -30.09 -11.36
CA GLN A 711 7.27 -30.90 -11.05
C GLN A 711 5.98 -30.10 -11.26
N GLU A 712 6.00 -28.79 -11.06
CA GLU A 712 4.84 -27.92 -11.30
C GLU A 712 5.22 -26.69 -12.15
N VAL A 713 4.29 -26.22 -12.96
CA VAL A 713 4.45 -25.02 -13.80
C VAL A 713 3.27 -24.10 -13.61
N PHE A 714 3.52 -22.81 -13.41
CA PHE A 714 2.49 -21.77 -13.31
C PHE A 714 2.66 -20.74 -14.42
N VAL A 715 1.63 -20.63 -15.27
CA VAL A 715 1.48 -19.56 -16.27
C VAL A 715 0.31 -18.68 -15.84
N GLY A 716 0.66 -17.53 -15.28
CA GLY A 716 -0.27 -16.55 -14.75
C GLY A 716 0.41 -15.48 -13.89
N SER A 717 -0.27 -14.34 -13.71
CA SER A 717 0.07 -13.15 -12.91
C SER A 717 -0.09 -11.86 -13.72
N CYS A 718 0.15 -10.72 -13.08
CA CYS A 718 0.18 -9.40 -13.70
C CYS A 718 1.27 -9.25 -14.80
N MET A 719 2.31 -10.09 -14.79
CA MET A 719 3.35 -10.15 -15.83
C MET A 719 2.87 -10.77 -17.15
N THR A 720 1.63 -11.30 -17.19
CA THR A 720 1.12 -12.02 -18.36
C THR A 720 -0.01 -11.25 -19.05
N ASN A 721 -0.18 -11.50 -20.34
CA ASN A 721 -1.17 -10.96 -21.24
C ASN A 721 -1.62 -12.10 -22.17
N ILE A 722 -2.68 -11.89 -22.96
CA ILE A 722 -3.29 -12.94 -23.78
C ILE A 722 -2.30 -13.68 -24.71
N GLY A 723 -1.28 -13.00 -25.24
CA GLY A 723 -0.30 -13.59 -26.15
C GLY A 723 0.50 -14.72 -25.51
N HIS A 724 0.83 -14.58 -24.23
CA HIS A 724 1.55 -15.59 -23.45
C HIS A 724 0.76 -16.91 -23.35
N TYR A 725 -0.56 -16.84 -23.23
CA TYR A 725 -1.44 -18.01 -23.17
C TYR A 725 -1.57 -18.69 -24.53
N ARG A 726 -1.69 -17.90 -25.61
CA ARG A 726 -1.69 -18.43 -26.97
C ARG A 726 -0.37 -19.13 -27.30
N ALA A 727 0.77 -18.52 -26.98
CA ALA A 727 2.08 -19.12 -27.16
C ALA A 727 2.23 -20.41 -26.35
N THR A 728 1.81 -20.40 -25.08
CA THR A 728 1.79 -21.60 -24.22
C THR A 728 0.97 -22.72 -24.85
N ALA A 729 -0.27 -22.43 -25.26
CA ALA A 729 -1.12 -23.42 -25.91
C ALA A 729 -0.50 -23.93 -27.22
N LYS A 730 0.11 -23.05 -28.03
CA LYS A 730 0.71 -23.45 -29.29
C LYS A 730 1.88 -24.42 -29.11
N VAL A 731 2.71 -24.23 -28.08
CA VAL A 731 3.77 -25.19 -27.70
C VAL A 731 3.19 -26.54 -27.28
N LEU A 732 2.05 -26.55 -26.58
CA LEU A 732 1.40 -27.76 -26.08
C LEU A 732 0.47 -28.44 -27.11
N GLU A 733 0.26 -27.84 -28.28
CA GLU A 733 -0.64 -28.34 -29.30
C GLU A 733 -0.24 -29.76 -29.77
N GLY A 734 -1.17 -30.71 -29.61
CA GLY A 734 -0.98 -32.10 -29.98
C GLY A 734 -0.10 -32.91 -29.00
N ALA A 735 0.38 -32.32 -27.90
CA ALA A 735 1.23 -33.02 -26.94
C ALA A 735 0.48 -34.03 -26.05
N GLY A 736 -0.82 -33.81 -25.82
CA GLY A 736 -1.59 -34.54 -24.81
C GLY A 736 -1.11 -34.21 -23.39
N ASP A 737 -1.12 -35.19 -22.48
CA ASP A 737 -0.71 -35.00 -21.09
C ASP A 737 0.73 -34.44 -20.97
N VAL A 738 0.87 -33.29 -20.31
CA VAL A 738 2.17 -32.70 -19.98
C VAL A 738 2.89 -33.47 -18.84
N LYS A 739 4.20 -33.28 -18.72
CA LYS A 739 5.04 -34.01 -17.75
C LYS A 739 5.09 -33.35 -16.37
N ALA A 740 4.97 -32.02 -16.30
CA ALA A 740 4.80 -31.29 -15.05
C ALA A 740 3.34 -30.86 -14.87
N ARG A 741 2.85 -30.76 -13.63
CA ARG A 741 1.51 -30.24 -13.35
C ARG A 741 1.42 -28.78 -13.76
N LEU A 742 0.58 -28.49 -14.76
CA LEU A 742 0.44 -27.14 -15.31
C LEU A 742 -0.76 -26.40 -14.70
N TRP A 743 -0.54 -25.17 -14.28
CA TRP A 743 -1.54 -24.24 -13.77
C TRP A 743 -1.66 -23.04 -14.72
N ILE A 744 -2.87 -22.74 -15.17
CA ILE A 744 -3.19 -21.64 -16.09
C ILE A 744 -4.15 -20.67 -15.39
N ALA A 745 -3.76 -19.40 -15.25
CA ALA A 745 -4.59 -18.39 -14.58
C ALA A 745 -4.59 -17.05 -15.37
N PRO A 746 -5.52 -16.86 -16.32
CA PRO A 746 -5.62 -15.62 -17.10
C PRO A 746 -5.73 -14.37 -16.23
N PRO A 747 -5.17 -13.23 -16.65
CA PRO A 747 -5.13 -12.05 -15.80
C PRO A 747 -6.50 -11.37 -15.67
N THR A 748 -7.38 -11.47 -16.67
CA THR A 748 -8.73 -10.91 -16.61
C THR A 748 -9.79 -11.83 -17.20
N ARG A 749 -11.06 -11.58 -16.86
CA ARG A 749 -12.20 -12.25 -17.50
C ARG A 749 -12.28 -12.00 -19.00
N MET A 750 -11.72 -10.89 -19.50
CA MET A 750 -11.71 -10.59 -20.94
C MET A 750 -10.71 -11.50 -21.67
N ASP A 751 -9.53 -11.70 -21.09
CA ASP A 751 -8.53 -12.65 -21.60
C ASP A 751 -9.10 -14.07 -21.59
N GLU A 752 -9.69 -14.51 -20.45
CA GLU A 752 -10.31 -15.83 -20.35
C GLU A 752 -11.41 -16.02 -21.41
N HIS A 753 -12.30 -15.03 -21.58
CA HIS A 753 -13.38 -15.11 -22.56
C HIS A 753 -12.85 -15.26 -23.98
N GLN A 754 -11.88 -14.42 -24.37
CA GLN A 754 -11.29 -14.46 -25.70
C GLN A 754 -10.55 -15.78 -25.96
N LEU A 755 -9.77 -16.27 -25.00
CA LEU A 755 -9.06 -17.56 -25.10
C LEU A 755 -10.04 -18.73 -25.24
N LYS A 756 -11.19 -18.70 -24.56
CA LYS A 756 -12.26 -19.70 -24.74
C LYS A 756 -12.88 -19.60 -26.14
N ALA A 757 -13.17 -18.39 -26.61
CA ALA A 757 -13.74 -18.16 -27.94
C ALA A 757 -12.83 -18.64 -29.09
N GLU A 758 -11.52 -18.56 -28.88
CA GLU A 758 -10.49 -19.02 -29.84
C GLU A 758 -10.21 -20.54 -29.77
N GLY A 759 -10.83 -21.28 -28.84
CA GLY A 759 -10.58 -22.71 -28.64
C GLY A 759 -9.26 -23.03 -27.91
N VAL A 760 -8.56 -22.02 -27.39
CA VAL A 760 -7.27 -22.20 -26.68
C VAL A 760 -7.43 -23.07 -25.43
N TYR A 761 -8.58 -22.98 -24.75
CA TYR A 761 -8.87 -23.80 -23.58
C TYR A 761 -8.94 -25.31 -23.88
N ASP A 762 -9.29 -25.72 -25.10
CA ASP A 762 -9.32 -27.14 -25.47
C ASP A 762 -7.93 -27.76 -25.42
N VAL A 763 -6.90 -26.98 -25.77
CA VAL A 763 -5.50 -27.41 -25.66
C VAL A 763 -5.09 -27.57 -24.19
N PHE A 764 -5.48 -26.63 -23.33
CA PHE A 764 -5.20 -26.74 -21.89
C PHE A 764 -5.91 -27.94 -21.25
N VAL A 765 -7.14 -28.23 -21.65
CA VAL A 765 -7.88 -29.43 -21.22
C VAL A 765 -7.18 -30.70 -21.71
N ALA A 766 -6.78 -30.75 -22.99
CA ALA A 766 -6.03 -31.88 -23.54
C ALA A 766 -4.68 -32.10 -22.84
N ALA A 767 -4.06 -31.01 -22.40
CA ALA A 767 -2.85 -31.03 -21.58
C ALA A 767 -3.09 -31.43 -20.11
N LYS A 768 -4.34 -31.58 -19.67
CA LYS A 768 -4.74 -31.75 -18.26
C LYS A 768 -4.24 -30.62 -17.35
N ALA A 769 -4.14 -29.41 -17.89
CA ALA A 769 -3.82 -28.23 -17.10
C ALA A 769 -4.95 -27.94 -16.11
N ARG A 770 -4.58 -27.47 -14.92
CA ARG A 770 -5.52 -26.90 -13.95
C ARG A 770 -5.76 -25.43 -14.32
N THR A 771 -6.98 -25.11 -14.74
CA THR A 771 -7.40 -23.75 -15.05
C THR A 771 -7.98 -23.09 -13.80
N GLU A 772 -7.46 -21.93 -13.45
CA GLU A 772 -7.94 -21.10 -12.34
C GLU A 772 -8.79 -19.94 -12.90
N ILE A 773 -9.70 -19.42 -12.08
CA ILE A 773 -10.45 -18.21 -12.43
C ILE A 773 -9.50 -17.00 -12.57
N PRO A 774 -9.90 -15.93 -13.28
CA PRO A 774 -9.08 -14.73 -13.38
C PRO A 774 -8.72 -14.14 -12.01
N GLY A 775 -7.42 -13.94 -11.77
CA GLY A 775 -6.91 -13.43 -10.51
C GLY A 775 -5.44 -13.78 -10.26
N CYS A 776 -4.92 -13.41 -9.09
CA CYS A 776 -3.51 -13.58 -8.75
C CYS A 776 -3.11 -15.06 -8.56
N SER A 777 -4.05 -15.93 -8.18
CA SER A 777 -3.83 -17.38 -8.03
C SER A 777 -2.56 -17.69 -7.18
N LEU A 778 -1.68 -18.56 -7.67
CA LEU A 778 -0.46 -19.00 -7.01
C LEU A 778 0.58 -17.89 -6.79
N CYS A 779 0.50 -16.75 -7.50
CA CYS A 779 1.43 -15.64 -7.37
C CYS A 779 1.56 -15.14 -5.91
N MET A 780 0.46 -15.18 -5.15
CA MET A 780 0.47 -14.79 -3.74
C MET A 780 0.63 -15.97 -2.77
N GLY A 781 0.15 -17.16 -3.14
CA GLY A 781 0.15 -18.35 -2.27
C GLY A 781 -0.67 -18.22 -0.99
N ASN A 782 -1.68 -17.33 -0.99
CA ASN A 782 -2.55 -17.11 0.16
C ASN A 782 -3.78 -18.04 0.21
N GLN A 783 -4.14 -18.62 -0.95
CA GLN A 783 -5.25 -19.56 -1.13
C GLN A 783 -4.73 -20.90 -1.66
N ALA A 784 -4.79 -21.13 -2.98
CA ALA A 784 -4.14 -22.26 -3.61
C ALA A 784 -2.61 -22.16 -3.47
N ARG A 785 -1.98 -23.33 -3.30
CA ARG A 785 -0.53 -23.49 -3.17
C ARG A 785 -0.10 -24.72 -3.96
N VAL A 786 1.17 -24.71 -4.34
CA VAL A 786 1.85 -25.89 -4.90
C VAL A 786 2.15 -26.90 -3.78
N ASP A 787 2.51 -28.12 -4.16
CA ASP A 787 2.86 -29.17 -3.22
C ASP A 787 4.16 -28.83 -2.46
N ASP A 788 4.27 -29.35 -1.24
CA ASP A 788 5.42 -29.09 -0.37
C ASP A 788 6.73 -29.64 -0.98
N ASN A 789 7.82 -28.86 -0.86
CA ASN A 789 9.16 -29.22 -1.32
C ASN A 789 9.27 -29.56 -2.82
N THR A 790 8.39 -28.98 -3.63
CA THR A 790 8.37 -29.17 -5.09
C THR A 790 9.23 -28.13 -5.82
N THR A 791 9.75 -28.45 -7.01
CA THR A 791 10.36 -27.47 -7.90
C THR A 791 9.32 -26.94 -8.87
N VAL A 792 9.21 -25.62 -8.95
CA VAL A 792 8.24 -24.91 -9.76
C VAL A 792 8.95 -24.06 -10.81
N PHE A 793 8.43 -24.04 -12.04
CA PHE A 793 8.73 -22.98 -12.99
C PHE A 793 7.53 -22.03 -13.08
N SER A 794 7.74 -20.73 -12.91
CA SER A 794 6.66 -19.76 -12.76
C SER A 794 6.88 -18.49 -13.58
N THR A 795 5.80 -17.98 -14.17
CA THR A 795 5.77 -16.66 -14.80
C THR A 795 5.42 -15.53 -13.83
N SER A 796 5.22 -15.82 -12.53
CA SER A 796 4.92 -14.81 -11.51
C SER A 796 6.08 -13.84 -11.24
N THR A 797 5.89 -12.85 -10.39
CA THR A 797 6.93 -11.86 -10.06
C THR A 797 7.91 -12.31 -8.97
N ARG A 798 7.53 -13.23 -8.07
CA ARG A 798 8.31 -13.56 -6.86
C ARG A 798 8.47 -15.04 -6.63
N ASN A 799 9.70 -15.43 -6.28
CA ASN A 799 10.05 -16.80 -5.91
C ASN A 799 10.50 -16.96 -4.45
N PHE A 800 10.38 -15.94 -3.58
CA PHE A 800 10.81 -16.03 -2.18
C PHE A 800 10.41 -17.33 -1.48
N ASN A 801 11.22 -17.74 -0.49
CA ASN A 801 10.95 -18.92 0.33
C ASN A 801 9.49 -18.96 0.80
N ASN A 802 8.86 -20.12 0.66
CA ASN A 802 7.47 -20.39 1.07
C ASN A 802 6.38 -19.58 0.35
N ARG A 803 6.72 -18.79 -0.67
CA ARG A 803 5.74 -17.95 -1.38
C ARG A 803 4.63 -18.76 -2.05
N MET A 804 4.99 -19.70 -2.93
CA MET A 804 4.01 -20.52 -3.66
C MET A 804 3.58 -21.76 -2.89
N GLY A 805 4.48 -22.34 -2.09
CA GLY A 805 4.29 -23.58 -1.36
C GLY A 805 5.43 -23.76 -0.36
N LYS A 806 5.22 -24.56 0.69
CA LYS A 806 6.20 -24.71 1.77
C LYS A 806 7.42 -25.47 1.24
N GLY A 807 8.62 -24.89 1.43
CA GLY A 807 9.87 -25.50 0.95
C GLY A 807 10.04 -25.55 -0.58
N ALA A 808 9.09 -25.01 -1.35
CA ALA A 808 9.16 -25.03 -2.80
C ALA A 808 10.41 -24.28 -3.33
N GLN A 809 10.99 -24.79 -4.41
CA GLN A 809 12.10 -24.18 -5.14
C GLN A 809 11.56 -23.58 -6.44
N VAL A 810 11.46 -22.26 -6.53
CA VAL A 810 10.71 -21.61 -7.62
C VAL A 810 11.64 -20.87 -8.59
N TYR A 811 11.70 -21.32 -9.83
CA TYR A 811 12.29 -20.59 -10.95
C TYR A 811 11.32 -19.54 -11.50
N LEU A 812 11.82 -18.38 -11.90
CA LEU A 812 11.04 -17.37 -12.63
C LEU A 812 11.55 -17.20 -14.06
N GLY A 813 10.65 -17.19 -15.05
CA GLY A 813 11.01 -16.98 -16.45
C GLY A 813 9.80 -16.72 -17.36
N SER A 814 10.02 -16.82 -18.67
CA SER A 814 9.03 -16.53 -19.72
C SER A 814 7.93 -17.59 -19.81
N ALA A 815 6.80 -17.24 -20.43
CA ALA A 815 5.68 -18.16 -20.61
C ALA A 815 6.01 -19.26 -21.63
N GLU A 816 6.77 -18.92 -22.66
CA GLU A 816 7.28 -19.83 -23.68
C GLU A 816 8.18 -20.89 -23.05
N LEU A 817 9.14 -20.48 -22.20
CA LEU A 817 9.99 -21.41 -21.47
C LEU A 817 9.19 -22.22 -20.45
N ALA A 818 8.18 -21.63 -19.79
CA ALA A 818 7.28 -22.35 -18.91
C ALA A 818 6.52 -23.48 -19.65
N ALA A 819 6.03 -23.21 -20.86
CA ALA A 819 5.34 -24.21 -21.68
C ALA A 819 6.26 -25.38 -22.05
N VAL A 820 7.51 -25.09 -22.41
CA VAL A 820 8.53 -26.14 -22.67
C VAL A 820 8.85 -26.92 -21.40
N CYS A 821 9.01 -26.25 -20.26
CA CYS A 821 9.19 -26.92 -18.97
C CYS A 821 8.01 -27.83 -18.60
N ALA A 822 6.77 -27.41 -18.90
CA ALA A 822 5.58 -28.23 -18.67
C ALA A 822 5.61 -29.49 -19.55
N LEU A 823 5.93 -29.33 -20.82
CA LEU A 823 6.05 -30.42 -21.79
C LEU A 823 7.12 -31.45 -21.39
N LEU A 824 8.25 -31.00 -20.85
CA LEU A 824 9.41 -31.85 -20.59
C LEU A 824 9.52 -32.35 -19.14
N GLY A 825 8.95 -31.65 -18.16
CA GLY A 825 9.12 -31.95 -16.72
C GLY A 825 10.48 -31.57 -16.16
N ARG A 826 11.22 -30.71 -16.87
CA ARG A 826 12.55 -30.19 -16.52
C ARG A 826 12.83 -28.91 -17.30
N LEU A 827 13.82 -28.15 -16.86
CA LEU A 827 14.41 -27.09 -17.68
C LEU A 827 15.06 -27.69 -18.94
N PRO A 828 14.73 -27.20 -20.16
CA PRO A 828 15.38 -27.64 -21.40
C PRO A 828 16.84 -27.19 -21.43
N ASN A 829 17.65 -27.82 -22.28
CA ASN A 829 18.90 -27.17 -22.71
C ASN A 829 18.58 -26.06 -23.74
N VAL A 830 19.56 -25.18 -23.99
CA VAL A 830 19.37 -24.02 -24.88
C VAL A 830 18.90 -24.43 -26.28
N GLN A 831 19.53 -25.44 -26.88
CA GLN A 831 19.18 -25.86 -28.24
C GLN A 831 17.79 -26.49 -28.28
N GLU A 832 17.44 -27.35 -27.31
CA GLU A 832 16.08 -27.93 -27.19
C GLU A 832 15.01 -26.83 -27.12
N TYR A 833 15.25 -25.78 -26.33
CA TYR A 833 14.33 -24.65 -26.24
C TYR A 833 14.20 -23.91 -27.58
N LEU A 834 15.33 -23.54 -28.18
CA LEU A 834 15.34 -22.79 -29.44
C LEU A 834 14.68 -23.57 -30.58
N ASP A 835 14.90 -24.88 -30.66
CA ASP A 835 14.30 -25.75 -31.68
C ASP A 835 12.77 -25.78 -31.52
N ILE A 836 12.27 -25.98 -30.29
CA ILE A 836 10.83 -26.02 -30.03
C ILE A 836 10.17 -24.67 -30.34
N VAL A 837 10.77 -23.56 -29.90
CA VAL A 837 10.23 -22.22 -30.15
C VAL A 837 10.27 -21.87 -31.64
N ALA A 838 11.33 -22.24 -32.34
CA ALA A 838 11.45 -22.03 -33.78
C ALA A 838 10.43 -22.84 -34.59
N GLU A 839 10.14 -24.07 -34.18
CA GLU A 839 9.14 -24.92 -34.83
C GLU A 839 7.71 -24.47 -34.52
N ARG A 840 7.41 -24.16 -33.26
CA ARG A 840 6.03 -24.01 -32.77
C ARG A 840 5.54 -22.58 -32.69
N ILE A 841 6.42 -21.61 -32.42
CA ILE A 841 6.02 -20.22 -32.15
C ILE A 841 6.33 -19.32 -33.35
N HIS A 842 7.58 -19.30 -33.83
CA HIS A 842 8.02 -18.34 -34.86
C HIS A 842 7.12 -18.29 -36.12
N PRO A 843 6.61 -19.42 -36.67
CA PRO A 843 5.75 -19.38 -37.86
C PRO A 843 4.39 -18.69 -37.64
N PHE A 844 3.99 -18.51 -36.38
CA PHE A 844 2.66 -18.00 -35.99
C PHE A 844 2.75 -16.74 -35.12
N ALA A 845 3.94 -16.17 -34.91
CA ALA A 845 4.17 -15.10 -33.93
C ALA A 845 3.21 -13.90 -34.12
N ASP A 846 2.99 -13.45 -35.36
CA ASP A 846 2.10 -12.32 -35.67
C ASP A 846 0.64 -12.58 -35.24
N ASP A 847 0.20 -13.84 -35.25
CA ASP A 847 -1.15 -14.23 -34.82
C ASP A 847 -1.24 -14.43 -33.30
N LEU A 848 -0.20 -15.03 -32.70
CA LEU A 848 -0.13 -15.34 -31.28
C LEU A 848 -0.08 -14.05 -30.43
N TYR A 849 0.73 -13.07 -30.83
CA TYR A 849 0.96 -11.85 -30.05
C TYR A 849 0.03 -10.68 -30.45
N ARG A 850 -1.24 -10.98 -30.75
CA ARG A 850 -2.31 -9.97 -30.93
C ARG A 850 -2.91 -9.57 -29.57
N TYR A 851 -2.87 -8.28 -29.24
CA TYR A 851 -3.37 -7.78 -27.95
C TYR A 851 -4.88 -7.49 -28.00
N LEU A 852 -5.50 -7.34 -26.83
CA LEU A 852 -6.93 -7.01 -26.73
C LEU A 852 -7.18 -5.53 -27.02
N ASN A 853 -7.64 -5.25 -28.24
CA ASN A 853 -8.12 -3.94 -28.67
C ASN A 853 -9.65 -3.92 -28.68
N PHE A 854 -10.24 -3.44 -27.60
CA PHE A 854 -11.69 -3.51 -27.36
C PHE A 854 -12.51 -2.63 -28.31
N ASP A 855 -11.91 -1.54 -28.80
CA ASP A 855 -12.48 -0.66 -29.84
C ASP A 855 -12.63 -1.36 -31.19
N GLN A 856 -11.88 -2.44 -31.42
CA GLN A 856 -11.94 -3.25 -32.64
C GLN A 856 -12.95 -4.40 -32.54
N ILE A 857 -13.56 -4.61 -31.38
CA ILE A 857 -14.61 -5.62 -31.17
C ILE A 857 -15.97 -4.96 -31.39
N VAL A 858 -16.66 -5.37 -32.46
CA VAL A 858 -17.94 -4.78 -32.87
C VAL A 858 -18.99 -4.88 -31.74
N GLY A 859 -19.48 -3.73 -31.29
CA GLY A 859 -20.53 -3.64 -30.27
C GLY A 859 -20.05 -3.79 -28.83
N PHE A 860 -18.75 -3.89 -28.58
CA PHE A 860 -18.19 -4.16 -27.25
C PHE A 860 -18.64 -3.15 -26.18
N GLU A 861 -18.71 -1.86 -26.50
CA GLU A 861 -19.14 -0.81 -25.57
C GLU A 861 -20.53 -1.06 -24.95
N ASN A 862 -21.41 -1.79 -25.64
CA ASN A 862 -22.77 -2.10 -25.18
C ASN A 862 -22.92 -3.57 -24.73
N GLU A 863 -21.86 -4.37 -24.79
CA GLU A 863 -21.90 -5.79 -24.48
C GLU A 863 -22.18 -6.07 -22.99
N GLY A 864 -23.26 -6.79 -22.72
CA GLY A 864 -23.67 -7.11 -21.34
C GLY A 864 -24.28 -5.92 -20.59
N ARG A 865 -24.79 -4.91 -21.31
CA ARG A 865 -25.48 -3.75 -20.74
C ARG A 865 -26.56 -4.17 -19.74
N VAL A 866 -26.54 -3.56 -18.56
CA VAL A 866 -27.60 -3.66 -17.57
C VAL A 866 -28.75 -2.75 -18.00
N ILE A 867 -29.91 -3.33 -18.24
CA ILE A 867 -31.13 -2.64 -18.65
C ILE A 867 -31.97 -2.39 -17.39
N SER A 868 -32.51 -1.17 -17.23
CA SER A 868 -33.37 -0.88 -16.09
C SER A 868 -34.70 -1.64 -16.18
N LYS A 869 -35.42 -1.84 -15.06
CA LYS A 869 -36.76 -2.46 -15.09
C LYS A 869 -37.75 -1.67 -15.97
N GLU A 870 -37.56 -0.35 -16.08
CA GLU A 870 -38.38 0.55 -16.90
C GLU A 870 -38.04 0.42 -18.38
N GLU A 871 -36.76 0.35 -18.75
CA GLU A 871 -36.33 0.06 -20.12
C GLU A 871 -36.75 -1.36 -20.54
N GLN A 872 -36.69 -2.32 -19.61
CA GLN A 872 -37.15 -3.70 -19.84
C GLN A 872 -38.66 -3.75 -20.11
N ALA A 873 -39.45 -2.89 -19.46
CA ALA A 873 -40.89 -2.79 -19.68
C ALA A 873 -41.27 -2.10 -21.02
N LEU A 874 -40.34 -1.38 -21.66
CA LEU A 874 -40.52 -0.76 -22.97
C LEU A 874 -40.12 -1.69 -24.13
N LEU A 875 -39.42 -2.78 -23.84
CA LEU A 875 -38.96 -3.80 -24.80
C LEU A 875 -39.95 -4.98 -24.93
N VAL A 876 -40.95 -5.05 -24.05
CA VAL A 876 -42.05 -6.04 -24.03
C VAL A 876 -43.33 -5.36 -24.48
#